data_AF-M8CB87-F1
#
_entry.id   AF-M8CB87-F1
#
_cell.length_a   1.000
_cell.length_b   1.000
_cell.length_c   1.000
_cell.angle_alpha   90.00
_cell.angle_beta   90.00
_cell.angle_gamma   90.00
#
_symmetry.space_group_name_H-M   'P 1'
#
loop_
_entity.id
_entity.type
_entity.pdbx_description
1 polymer ?
#
loop_
_entity_poly.entity_id
_entity_poly.type
_entity_poly.pdbx_seq_one_letter_code
_entity_poly.pdbx_strand_id
1 'polypeptide(L)'
;MATPMQAHHRELLDAVAGCRSRRCGLATALGPDYRPMGEPASPKAVDKSEALRKKKAPLDPPPPQVCGLARRRRFPLVLRQTVETGQPAPRGLDRSSSSVNGIRRCVHAVQMGRWLRPNRRVGEEEEEAEEEYQVDVLPDRLKSSRSSRAPSLRSLSRLADDEEGGFLRGHIVHPDNEWYRIWTRFIVFWAAFSSFLTPLEFGFFRGLPWNLFLLDMVGQIAFLIDIVLRFLVAYRDPVTLCIVYNPTSIAVRYCKSSFIFDLLGCFPWDVIYKACGRKEEVRYLLWIRMTRTQKVTQFFRDLEKDIRVNYLFTRIVKLIVVELYFTHTAACIFYYLATTLPESMEGYTWIGSLQLGDYSYSHFRDIDLTTRYITSMYFAIVTMTTVGYGDIHAVNLREMIFVMIYVSFGMVLGAYLIGNMTAIIVKGSETERFRDKMKEAIIYMNRHKLGKDIREQIKGHLRLQYESNRTEAAVLWDIPVSIRAKISQTLYMPYIERTPLFKGCSAEFLQQIVARLQEEFYLPEEVVLEQGSVVDQLYFVCQGALKGVGIGKDGQEEASLMFEQGNSFGEIAILCNVPQPYNIRVCELCRLLRLDKESLTYILGIYFADERKLLSNLTESNEYGLRVKQIGPDIKFHIGKQEEELTLRVNTAAFHGELNQLTDLIRAGVDPKNTDYDGRSPLHLAASKGYEEVAQFLIHEGVDINCTDNFGNTPLLEAVKQGHDRVASLLFTKGAKLNLENAGIHLCMAVSKRETDFIRGALAYGADPNSKDYDHRHPLHIAAAEGLYIMAKLLVDAGASVLVTDRRGTTPLDEGRKSGNKIHQRLCSVFPCHPLNTDVKRKEGVMLWIPHTINELIRSAQEKLGLSGSRLRLLCEDGAAGQEVEMVSDGQKLYLVGDEDMRGLEQDHAIAMDAKRGTGRPCSKEEAAEVDMVGYVVLLIVLGIGTLVFGSYNVAMTCFI
;
A
#
# COMPACT_ATOMS: atom_id res chain seq x y z
N MET A 1 -24.73 5.15 -27.25
CA MET A 1 -24.65 3.68 -27.41
C MET A 1 -23.48 3.17 -26.60
N ALA A 2 -23.67 2.10 -25.84
CA ALA A 2 -22.62 1.36 -25.12
C ALA A 2 -23.17 -0.03 -24.77
N THR A 3 -22.31 -1.05 -24.65
CA THR A 3 -22.66 -2.48 -24.45
C THR A 3 -23.45 -3.12 -25.61
N PRO A 4 -23.61 -4.47 -25.68
CA PRO A 4 -22.97 -5.53 -24.89
C PRO A 4 -22.29 -6.63 -25.74
N MET A 5 -21.56 -7.55 -25.10
CA MET A 5 -21.75 -9.01 -25.27
C MET A 5 -21.18 -9.77 -24.05
N GLN A 6 -21.53 -11.05 -23.90
CA GLN A 6 -21.39 -11.82 -22.66
C GLN A 6 -20.65 -13.15 -22.86
N ALA A 7 -20.35 -13.78 -21.72
CA ALA A 7 -20.26 -15.23 -21.50
C ALA A 7 -19.05 -16.02 -22.05
N HIS A 8 -18.18 -16.42 -21.11
CA HIS A 8 -18.04 -17.84 -20.76
C HIS A 8 -17.62 -17.98 -19.28
N HIS A 9 -17.55 -19.22 -18.77
CA HIS A 9 -17.22 -19.62 -17.40
C HIS A 9 -18.12 -19.10 -16.26
N ARG A 10 -19.25 -19.79 -16.08
CA ARG A 10 -19.90 -19.92 -14.76
C ARG A 10 -20.66 -21.25 -14.62
N GLU A 11 -19.91 -22.34 -14.46
CA GLU A 11 -20.44 -23.68 -14.13
C GLU A 11 -19.31 -24.52 -13.53
N LEU A 12 -19.33 -24.73 -12.19
CA LEU A 12 -18.56 -25.76 -11.45
C LEU A 12 -18.91 -25.74 -9.95
N LEU A 13 -20.20 -25.85 -9.65
CA LEU A 13 -20.73 -26.32 -8.37
C LEU A 13 -21.71 -27.46 -8.66
N ASP A 14 -21.94 -28.33 -7.67
CA ASP A 14 -22.80 -29.53 -7.72
C ASP A 14 -22.36 -30.65 -8.69
N ALA A 15 -21.36 -31.47 -8.30
CA ALA A 15 -21.00 -32.70 -9.04
C ALA A 15 -20.43 -33.89 -8.22
N VAL A 16 -20.47 -33.93 -6.88
CA VAL A 16 -20.05 -35.12 -6.09
C VAL A 16 -21.01 -35.46 -4.94
N ALA A 17 -22.20 -35.95 -5.27
CA ALA A 17 -23.08 -36.61 -4.32
C ALA A 17 -23.92 -37.71 -5.00
N GLY A 18 -23.84 -38.96 -4.51
CA GLY A 18 -24.81 -40.00 -4.87
C GLY A 18 -24.31 -41.26 -5.58
N CYS A 19 -23.39 -42.03 -4.97
CA CYS A 19 -23.33 -43.48 -5.26
C CYS A 19 -22.78 -44.33 -4.10
N ARG A 20 -23.64 -44.65 -3.12
CA ARG A 20 -23.39 -45.71 -2.12
C ARG A 20 -24.69 -46.47 -1.80
N SER A 21 -24.82 -47.72 -2.26
CA SER A 21 -25.83 -48.64 -1.71
C SER A 21 -25.53 -50.12 -2.00
N ARG A 22 -25.27 -50.90 -0.92
CA ARG A 22 -25.36 -52.38 -0.84
C ARG A 22 -24.24 -53.12 -1.63
N ARG A 23 -23.83 -54.35 -1.28
CA ARG A 23 -24.38 -55.38 -0.35
C ARG A 23 -23.37 -55.88 0.70
N CYS A 24 -23.90 -56.65 1.65
CA CYS A 24 -23.27 -57.20 2.85
C CYS A 24 -22.27 -58.36 2.62
N GLY A 25 -21.43 -58.66 3.62
CA GLY A 25 -20.66 -59.90 3.75
C GLY A 25 -20.20 -60.16 5.19
N LEU A 26 -20.47 -61.37 5.70
CA LEU A 26 -20.22 -61.91 7.06
C LEU A 26 -18.72 -61.95 7.49
N ALA A 27 -18.31 -62.22 8.74
CA ALA A 27 -18.92 -62.15 10.11
C ALA A 27 -17.88 -62.61 11.18
N THR A 28 -18.21 -62.47 12.49
CA THR A 28 -17.70 -63.24 13.66
C THR A 28 -16.21 -63.08 14.07
N ALA A 29 -15.79 -63.15 15.35
CA ALA A 29 -16.51 -63.20 16.64
C ALA A 29 -15.60 -62.86 17.86
N LEU A 30 -16.20 -62.88 19.07
CA LEU A 30 -15.61 -62.96 20.42
C LEU A 30 -15.14 -61.67 21.12
N GLY A 31 -16.07 -61.10 21.93
CA GLY A 31 -15.76 -60.64 23.29
C GLY A 31 -15.88 -61.82 24.29
N PRO A 32 -16.29 -61.64 25.58
CA PRO A 32 -17.04 -60.52 26.16
C PRO A 32 -16.30 -59.91 27.39
N ASP A 33 -16.84 -59.08 28.29
CA ASP A 33 -18.18 -58.49 28.57
C ASP A 33 -17.94 -57.12 29.27
N TYR A 34 -18.86 -56.33 29.86
CA TYR A 34 -20.30 -56.49 30.12
C TYR A 34 -21.11 -55.36 29.47
N ARG A 35 -21.98 -54.64 30.21
CA ARG A 35 -22.96 -53.69 29.62
C ARG A 35 -23.26 -52.42 30.46
N PRO A 36 -23.63 -51.32 29.78
CA PRO A 36 -24.21 -50.10 30.36
C PRO A 36 -25.74 -49.99 30.17
N MET A 37 -26.36 -48.95 30.78
CA MET A 37 -27.52 -48.15 30.33
C MET A 37 -27.63 -46.91 31.26
N GLY A 38 -28.22 -45.77 30.91
CA GLY A 38 -28.83 -45.30 29.66
C GLY A 38 -29.51 -43.92 29.86
N GLU A 39 -29.59 -43.10 28.80
CA GLU A 39 -30.32 -41.81 28.76
C GLU A 39 -31.86 -42.04 28.63
N PRO A 40 -32.77 -41.08 28.98
CA PRO A 40 -32.89 -39.76 28.32
C PRO A 40 -33.40 -38.59 29.21
N ALA A 41 -33.80 -37.46 28.60
CA ALA A 41 -33.99 -36.17 29.26
C ALA A 41 -35.45 -35.66 29.45
N SER A 42 -35.72 -35.10 30.64
CA SER A 42 -36.74 -34.07 30.96
C SER A 42 -38.24 -34.50 30.94
N PRO A 43 -39.22 -33.67 31.42
CA PRO A 43 -39.11 -32.41 32.17
C PRO A 43 -40.07 -32.27 33.40
N LYS A 44 -39.98 -31.13 34.11
CA LYS A 44 -41.00 -30.47 34.98
C LYS A 44 -41.35 -31.03 36.39
N ALA A 45 -41.73 -30.06 37.25
CA ALA A 45 -42.77 -30.08 38.30
C ALA A 45 -42.44 -30.36 39.79
N VAL A 46 -42.54 -29.26 40.57
CA VAL A 46 -43.31 -29.11 41.84
C VAL A 46 -42.71 -29.54 43.19
N ASP A 47 -42.56 -28.53 44.05
CA ASP A 47 -42.65 -28.43 45.52
C ASP A 47 -42.04 -29.49 46.47
N LYS A 48 -41.26 -28.96 47.42
CA LYS A 48 -41.75 -28.86 48.81
C LYS A 48 -41.23 -27.61 49.52
N SER A 49 -42.09 -27.01 50.34
CA SER A 49 -41.86 -25.75 51.07
C SER A 49 -42.21 -25.90 52.57
N GLU A 50 -42.29 -24.77 53.27
CA GLU A 50 -42.40 -24.57 54.74
C GLU A 50 -41.05 -24.62 55.49
N ALA A 51 -40.80 -23.75 56.48
CA ALA A 51 -41.67 -22.87 57.28
C ALA A 51 -40.87 -21.58 57.70
N LEU A 52 -41.38 -20.42 58.18
CA LEU A 52 -42.70 -19.80 58.45
C LEU A 52 -42.42 -18.28 58.79
N ARG A 53 -43.24 -17.33 59.29
CA ARG A 53 -44.65 -17.19 59.78
C ARG A 53 -45.13 -15.70 59.81
N LYS A 54 -45.90 -15.21 58.82
CA LYS A 54 -46.82 -14.01 58.88
C LYS A 54 -46.14 -12.60 58.95
N LYS A 55 -46.73 -11.45 58.58
CA LYS A 55 -48.09 -10.97 58.16
C LYS A 55 -47.88 -9.70 57.26
N LYS A 56 -48.49 -9.52 56.07
CA LYS A 56 -49.83 -8.92 55.72
C LYS A 56 -50.13 -7.53 56.36
N ALA A 57 -50.67 -6.50 55.67
CA ALA A 57 -51.32 -6.40 54.33
C ALA A 57 -51.28 -4.96 53.70
N PRO A 58 -51.69 -4.73 52.41
CA PRO A 58 -51.50 -3.48 51.62
C PRO A 58 -52.82 -2.77 51.18
N LEU A 59 -52.75 -1.74 50.29
CA LEU A 59 -53.83 -1.31 49.34
C LEU A 59 -53.42 -0.18 48.33
N ASP A 60 -53.04 -0.56 47.09
CA ASP A 60 -53.49 -0.18 45.72
C ASP A 60 -53.77 1.34 45.30
N PRO A 61 -54.21 1.72 44.05
CA PRO A 61 -53.34 2.41 43.06
C PRO A 61 -53.99 3.65 42.32
N PRO A 62 -53.94 3.87 40.96
CA PRO A 62 -52.83 4.40 40.13
C PRO A 62 -52.96 5.88 39.57
N PRO A 63 -53.08 6.22 38.25
CA PRO A 63 -52.15 7.14 37.51
C PRO A 63 -52.88 8.36 36.82
N PRO A 64 -52.45 9.02 35.69
CA PRO A 64 -51.15 9.35 35.03
C PRO A 64 -50.96 10.88 34.65
N GLN A 65 -49.93 11.23 33.83
CA GLN A 65 -49.87 12.27 32.74
C GLN A 65 -48.82 13.45 32.75
N VAL A 66 -47.96 13.46 31.72
CA VAL A 66 -47.60 14.48 30.66
C VAL A 66 -47.66 16.03 30.89
N CYS A 67 -46.75 16.77 30.21
CA CYS A 67 -46.62 18.26 30.00
C CYS A 67 -46.12 19.14 31.19
N GLY A 68 -45.57 20.37 31.01
CA GLY A 68 -45.09 21.09 29.80
C GLY A 68 -44.80 22.62 29.98
N LEU A 69 -43.66 23.12 29.46
CA LEU A 69 -43.30 24.51 29.01
C LEU A 69 -43.30 25.79 29.94
N ALA A 70 -42.08 26.25 30.29
CA ALA A 70 -41.46 27.60 30.06
C ALA A 70 -42.05 28.98 30.54
N ARG A 71 -41.20 29.83 31.20
CA ARG A 71 -40.68 31.15 30.67
C ARG A 71 -39.86 32.08 31.64
N ARG A 72 -38.69 32.57 31.15
CA ARG A 72 -38.02 33.93 31.25
C ARG A 72 -38.03 34.81 32.53
N ARG A 73 -36.82 35.30 32.93
CA ARG A 73 -36.32 36.71 33.19
C ARG A 73 -35.19 36.71 34.25
N ARG A 74 -34.30 37.72 34.45
CA ARG A 74 -33.42 38.59 33.61
C ARG A 74 -32.52 39.46 34.56
N PHE A 75 -31.32 39.91 34.14
CA PHE A 75 -30.43 40.93 34.79
C PHE A 75 -29.67 40.53 36.10
N PRO A 76 -28.62 41.28 36.56
CA PRO A 76 -27.42 41.78 35.82
C PRO A 76 -26.07 41.66 36.60
N LEU A 77 -24.95 42.10 36.01
CA LEU A 77 -23.65 42.36 36.68
C LEU A 77 -23.58 43.73 37.36
N VAL A 78 -22.65 43.90 38.31
CA VAL A 78 -22.04 45.19 38.73
C VAL A 78 -20.54 44.97 39.05
N LEU A 79 -19.67 45.92 38.67
CA LEU A 79 -18.23 45.96 39.01
C LEU A 79 -17.98 46.78 40.29
N ARG A 80 -16.80 46.63 40.93
CA ARG A 80 -16.01 47.82 41.29
C ARG A 80 -14.49 47.61 41.40
N GLN A 81 -13.78 48.72 41.33
CA GLN A 81 -12.34 48.84 41.07
C GLN A 81 -11.48 48.99 42.35
N THR A 82 -10.19 48.70 42.15
CA THR A 82 -8.96 49.26 42.75
C THR A 82 -9.05 50.44 43.74
N VAL A 83 -8.19 50.42 44.77
CA VAL A 83 -7.30 51.54 45.17
C VAL A 83 -5.97 50.93 45.66
N GLU A 84 -4.84 51.61 45.42
CA GLU A 84 -3.49 51.22 45.83
C GLU A 84 -3.09 51.78 47.22
N THR A 85 -1.97 51.29 47.77
CA THR A 85 -0.88 52.02 48.52
C THR A 85 -0.33 51.23 49.72
N GLY A 86 0.93 51.50 50.10
CA GLY A 86 1.45 51.22 51.46
C GLY A 86 2.53 50.14 51.59
N GLN A 87 3.80 50.54 51.50
CA GLN A 87 4.96 49.82 52.07
C GLN A 87 5.16 50.23 53.56
N PRO A 88 6.20 49.77 54.30
CA PRO A 88 6.49 48.38 54.67
C PRO A 88 6.94 48.18 56.15
N ALA A 89 6.86 46.92 56.64
CA ALA A 89 7.69 46.37 57.73
C ALA A 89 7.58 47.10 59.12
N PRO A 90 8.41 46.79 60.15
CA PRO A 90 9.32 45.65 60.38
C PRO A 90 9.11 44.90 61.72
N ARG A 91 9.88 43.81 61.92
CA ARG A 91 10.44 43.22 63.18
C ARG A 91 9.62 43.32 64.49
N GLY A 92 9.40 42.25 65.27
CA GLY A 92 10.03 40.92 65.32
C GLY A 92 10.43 40.55 66.77
N LEU A 93 10.96 39.34 66.99
CA LEU A 93 11.48 38.83 68.29
C LEU A 93 10.39 38.64 69.40
N ASP A 94 10.50 37.71 70.37
CA ASP A 94 11.51 36.66 70.63
C ASP A 94 10.90 35.54 71.51
N ARG A 95 11.65 34.43 71.71
CA ARG A 95 11.63 33.56 72.93
C ARG A 95 10.37 32.70 73.23
N SER A 96 10.46 31.59 73.98
CA SER A 96 11.61 30.82 74.52
C SER A 96 11.21 29.42 75.02
N SER A 97 12.22 28.54 75.25
CA SER A 97 12.24 27.38 76.19
C SER A 97 11.27 26.22 75.94
N SER A 98 11.54 24.95 76.29
CA SER A 98 12.72 24.27 76.89
C SER A 98 12.72 22.81 76.39
N SER A 99 13.83 22.17 75.99
CA SER A 99 15.03 21.73 76.75
C SER A 99 14.81 20.50 77.67
N VAL A 100 15.71 19.50 77.54
CA VAL A 100 16.14 18.51 78.59
C VAL A 100 15.13 17.39 78.97
N ASN A 101 15.46 16.08 79.12
CA ASN A 101 16.62 15.18 78.83
C ASN A 101 16.06 13.71 78.77
N GLY A 102 16.75 12.64 78.33
CA GLY A 102 18.04 12.49 77.63
C GLY A 102 18.74 11.13 77.93
N ILE A 103 19.61 10.67 76.99
CA ILE A 103 20.87 9.92 77.23
C ILE A 103 20.71 8.42 77.68
N ARG A 104 21.33 7.39 77.04
CA ARG A 104 22.79 7.11 77.05
C ARG A 104 23.25 5.90 76.17
N ARG A 105 24.32 6.09 75.35
CA ARG A 105 25.38 5.08 74.96
C ARG A 105 24.97 3.82 74.14
N CYS A 106 25.85 3.08 73.43
CA CYS A 106 27.30 3.20 73.13
C CYS A 106 27.73 2.39 71.88
N VAL A 107 28.88 2.76 71.27
CA VAL A 107 29.85 1.90 70.51
C VAL A 107 29.38 1.27 69.17
N HIS A 108 30.24 0.91 68.20
CA HIS A 108 31.42 1.52 67.52
C HIS A 108 31.87 0.53 66.40
N ALA A 109 32.78 0.96 65.49
CA ALA A 109 33.58 0.11 64.58
C ALA A 109 32.85 -0.48 63.32
N VAL A 110 33.48 -0.71 62.15
CA VAL A 110 34.85 -0.38 61.69
C VAL A 110 35.00 -0.43 60.14
N GLN A 111 35.78 0.50 59.54
CA GLN A 111 36.50 0.45 58.22
C GLN A 111 35.72 0.13 56.91
N MET A 112 36.21 0.40 55.68
CA MET A 112 37.19 1.35 55.09
C MET A 112 36.60 1.77 53.70
N GLY A 113 36.81 2.97 53.15
CA GLY A 113 38.00 3.41 52.39
C GLY A 113 37.92 3.03 50.89
N ARG A 114 38.37 3.82 49.89
CA ARG A 114 39.00 5.17 49.88
C ARG A 114 39.00 5.76 48.43
N TRP A 115 38.49 6.98 48.23
CA TRP A 115 38.91 8.00 47.21
C TRP A 115 38.75 7.60 45.71
N LEU A 116 38.72 8.47 44.69
CA LEU A 116 39.21 9.85 44.51
C LEU A 116 38.19 10.78 43.80
N ARG A 117 38.20 12.07 44.17
CA ARG A 117 37.97 13.20 43.23
C ARG A 117 39.34 13.82 42.90
N PRO A 118 39.50 14.47 41.74
CA PRO A 118 39.51 15.95 41.75
C PRO A 118 38.56 16.53 40.67
N ASN A 119 37.71 17.53 40.92
CA ASN A 119 37.83 18.80 41.65
C ASN A 119 38.51 19.94 40.86
N ARG A 120 37.69 20.80 40.24
CA ARG A 120 37.96 22.24 40.14
C ARG A 120 36.64 23.01 40.20
N ARG A 121 36.67 24.22 40.76
CA ARG A 121 35.53 25.15 40.83
C ARG A 121 35.77 26.29 39.84
N VAL A 122 34.70 26.75 39.18
CA VAL A 122 34.18 28.13 39.27
C VAL A 122 32.66 27.98 39.37
N GLY A 123 31.95 29.00 39.85
CA GLY A 123 30.49 29.06 39.79
C GLY A 123 30.05 30.50 39.60
N GLU A 124 28.97 30.68 38.87
CA GLU A 124 28.24 31.93 38.66
C GLU A 124 26.76 31.55 38.47
N GLU A 125 25.87 32.52 38.66
CA GLU A 125 24.41 32.32 38.62
C GLU A 125 23.89 32.67 37.22
N GLU A 126 23.18 31.75 36.56
CA GLU A 126 22.44 32.04 35.32
C GLU A 126 21.00 31.54 35.44
N GLU A 127 20.08 32.28 34.83
CA GLU A 127 18.63 32.06 34.89
C GLU A 127 18.20 30.97 33.90
N GLU A 128 17.26 30.09 34.29
CA GLU A 128 16.73 29.06 33.39
C GLU A 128 15.83 29.69 32.30
N ALA A 129 16.44 30.00 31.15
CA ALA A 129 15.72 30.41 29.94
C ALA A 129 15.06 29.21 29.24
N GLU A 130 13.85 29.38 28.71
CA GLU A 130 13.15 28.35 27.95
C GLU A 130 13.81 28.15 26.56
N GLU A 131 14.60 27.09 26.38
CA GLU A 131 15.18 26.76 25.07
C GLU A 131 14.11 26.25 24.07
N GLU A 132 13.71 27.11 23.15
CA GLU A 132 12.91 26.74 21.98
C GLU A 132 13.75 25.90 21.00
N TYR A 133 13.33 24.65 20.77
CA TYR A 133 14.13 23.65 20.03
C TYR A 133 14.26 24.01 18.54
N GLN A 134 15.35 24.69 18.19
CA GLN A 134 15.60 25.21 16.85
C GLN A 134 16.05 24.09 15.89
N VAL A 135 15.29 23.85 14.82
CA VAL A 135 15.60 22.83 13.81
C VAL A 135 16.71 23.34 12.88
N ASP A 136 17.92 22.84 13.11
CA ASP A 136 19.12 23.24 12.38
C ASP A 136 19.17 22.60 10.97
N VAL A 137 18.54 23.28 10.00
CA VAL A 137 18.56 22.84 8.59
C VAL A 137 19.90 23.23 7.95
N LEU A 138 20.86 22.30 8.02
CA LEU A 138 22.17 22.40 7.37
C LEU A 138 22.04 22.83 5.89
N PRO A 139 22.55 24.02 5.51
CA PRO A 139 22.44 24.54 4.14
C PRO A 139 23.54 23.95 3.26
N ASP A 140 23.25 22.81 2.65
CA ASP A 140 24.23 21.99 1.93
C ASP A 140 24.73 22.68 0.62
N ARG A 141 25.77 23.51 0.77
CA ARG A 141 26.46 24.20 -0.34
C ARG A 141 27.32 23.20 -1.12
N LEU A 142 26.68 22.41 -1.97
CA LEU A 142 27.33 21.59 -3.00
C LEU A 142 28.15 22.46 -3.98
N LYS A 143 29.43 22.69 -3.63
CA LYS A 143 30.43 23.24 -4.55
C LYS A 143 30.63 22.25 -5.70
N SER A 144 30.36 22.69 -6.93
CA SER A 144 30.49 21.86 -8.12
C SER A 144 31.95 21.52 -8.45
N SER A 145 32.39 20.32 -8.06
CA SER A 145 33.60 19.71 -8.60
C SER A 145 33.31 19.09 -9.97
N ARG A 146 34.21 19.32 -10.94
CA ARG A 146 34.14 18.71 -12.27
C ARG A 146 34.76 17.31 -12.27
N SER A 147 33.96 16.25 -12.46
CA SER A 147 34.34 15.13 -13.35
C SER A 147 33.22 14.13 -13.66
N SER A 148 33.01 13.89 -14.96
CA SER A 148 32.62 12.63 -15.62
C SER A 148 31.45 11.74 -15.12
N ARG A 149 30.54 11.48 -16.09
CA ARG A 149 29.70 10.26 -16.26
C ARG A 149 28.48 10.07 -15.34
N ALA A 150 27.37 10.69 -15.73
CA ALA A 150 26.03 10.13 -15.54
C ALA A 150 25.56 9.43 -16.84
N PRO A 151 24.75 8.34 -16.77
CA PRO A 151 24.19 7.67 -17.95
C PRO A 151 23.03 8.46 -18.62
N SER A 152 22.62 8.01 -19.80
CA SER A 152 21.69 8.75 -20.68
C SER A 152 20.26 8.82 -20.15
N LEU A 153 19.72 10.03 -20.04
CA LEU A 153 18.29 10.32 -19.85
C LEU A 153 17.65 10.93 -21.13
N ARG A 154 18.17 10.58 -22.31
CA ARG A 154 17.66 11.01 -23.63
C ARG A 154 16.68 9.96 -24.22
N SER A 155 15.43 9.93 -23.77
CA SER A 155 14.41 9.03 -24.36
C SER A 155 12.93 9.46 -24.25
N LEU A 156 12.58 10.50 -23.48
CA LEU A 156 11.17 10.82 -23.15
C LEU A 156 10.75 12.28 -23.40
N SER A 157 11.43 12.99 -24.31
CA SER A 157 11.16 14.39 -24.65
C SER A 157 11.15 14.67 -26.16
N ARG A 158 10.64 13.71 -26.95
CA ARG A 158 10.35 13.87 -28.39
C ARG A 158 9.09 13.07 -28.76
N LEU A 159 7.95 13.77 -28.88
CA LEU A 159 6.74 13.40 -29.65
C LEU A 159 5.64 14.45 -29.42
N ALA A 160 5.82 15.62 -30.05
CA ALA A 160 4.82 16.67 -30.28
C ALA A 160 5.54 17.79 -31.06
N ASP A 161 5.16 18.00 -32.32
CA ASP A 161 5.97 18.72 -33.30
C ASP A 161 5.71 20.24 -33.36
N ASP A 162 6.46 20.89 -34.25
CA ASP A 162 6.33 22.28 -34.73
C ASP A 162 4.92 22.60 -35.29
N GLU A 163 4.47 23.84 -35.55
CA GLU A 163 5.12 25.17 -35.69
C GLU A 163 4.69 26.14 -34.54
N GLU A 164 4.80 27.49 -34.53
CA GLU A 164 5.26 28.54 -35.46
C GLU A 164 6.30 29.47 -34.81
N GLY A 165 6.90 30.34 -35.64
CA GLY A 165 7.85 31.36 -35.21
C GLY A 165 7.19 32.55 -34.49
N GLY A 166 7.68 32.85 -33.27
CA GLY A 166 7.30 34.05 -32.52
C GLY A 166 8.45 34.58 -31.67
N PHE A 167 8.84 35.84 -31.89
CA PHE A 167 10.02 36.52 -31.33
C PHE A 167 10.07 36.58 -29.78
N LEU A 168 8.99 36.20 -29.09
CA LEU A 168 8.83 36.29 -27.63
C LEU A 168 9.20 35.02 -26.85
N ARG A 169 9.45 33.86 -27.51
CA ARG A 169 9.74 32.59 -26.80
C ARG A 169 11.01 32.61 -25.91
N GLY A 170 11.87 33.63 -26.03
CA GLY A 170 13.11 33.76 -25.24
C GLY A 170 13.02 34.50 -23.90
N HIS A 171 11.89 35.15 -23.57
CA HIS A 171 11.82 36.12 -22.46
C HIS A 171 10.70 35.86 -21.43
N ILE A 172 10.21 34.63 -21.33
CA ILE A 172 9.18 34.27 -20.34
C ILE A 172 9.85 33.92 -19.00
N VAL A 173 9.47 34.67 -17.95
CA VAL A 173 10.05 34.60 -16.62
C VAL A 173 9.39 33.49 -15.80
N HIS A 174 10.20 32.61 -15.21
CA HIS A 174 9.74 31.58 -14.28
C HIS A 174 9.26 32.23 -12.96
N PRO A 175 8.09 31.86 -12.40
CA PRO A 175 7.54 32.49 -11.20
C PRO A 175 8.44 32.36 -9.97
N ASP A 176 9.19 31.26 -9.84
CA ASP A 176 10.10 31.03 -8.71
C ASP A 176 11.48 31.72 -8.84
N ASN A 177 11.74 32.46 -9.93
CA ASN A 177 13.00 33.17 -10.15
C ASN A 177 13.25 34.19 -9.01
N GLU A 178 14.44 34.12 -8.39
CA GLU A 178 14.83 34.98 -7.25
C GLU A 178 14.63 36.47 -7.54
N TRP A 179 15.04 36.94 -8.71
CA TRP A 179 14.87 38.34 -9.13
C TRP A 179 13.40 38.76 -9.19
N TYR A 180 12.53 37.89 -9.71
CA TYR A 180 11.09 38.15 -9.77
C TYR A 180 10.44 38.09 -8.39
N ARG A 181 10.92 37.23 -7.48
CA ARG A 181 10.47 37.18 -6.08
C ARG A 181 10.90 38.42 -5.29
N ILE A 182 12.10 38.95 -5.55
CA ILE A 182 12.58 40.23 -4.99
C ILE A 182 11.73 41.38 -5.53
N TRP A 183 11.51 41.45 -6.85
CA TRP A 183 10.62 42.43 -7.47
C TRP A 183 9.20 42.40 -6.90
N THR A 184 8.61 41.20 -6.76
CA THR A 184 7.27 41.03 -6.18
C THR A 184 7.21 41.56 -4.75
N ARG A 185 8.24 41.31 -3.92
CA ARG A 185 8.33 41.87 -2.56
C ARG A 185 8.41 43.40 -2.55
N PHE A 186 9.23 43.98 -3.45
CA PHE A 186 9.32 45.44 -3.62
C PHE A 186 7.97 46.06 -4.04
N ILE A 187 7.26 45.45 -4.98
CA ILE A 187 5.94 45.87 -5.43
C ILE A 187 4.87 45.72 -4.33
N VAL A 188 4.93 44.69 -3.50
CA VAL A 188 4.03 44.54 -2.33
C VAL A 188 4.30 45.61 -1.28
N PHE A 189 5.57 45.90 -0.98
CA PHE A 189 5.96 46.99 -0.08
C PHE A 189 5.46 48.34 -0.60
N TRP A 190 5.66 48.64 -1.88
CA TRP A 190 5.18 49.88 -2.48
C TRP A 190 3.64 49.94 -2.56
N ALA A 191 2.97 48.81 -2.77
CA ALA A 191 1.51 48.73 -2.72
C ALA A 191 0.96 49.03 -1.32
N ALA A 192 1.61 48.55 -0.27
CA ALA A 192 1.25 48.88 1.11
C ALA A 192 1.45 50.38 1.40
N PHE A 193 2.63 50.92 1.11
CA PHE A 193 2.94 52.35 1.29
C PHE A 193 1.95 53.25 0.52
N SER A 194 1.71 52.96 -0.76
CA SER A 194 0.79 53.73 -1.58
C SER A 194 -0.66 53.62 -1.14
N SER A 195 -1.11 52.45 -0.66
CA SER A 195 -2.48 52.28 -0.17
C SER A 195 -2.70 53.06 1.13
N PHE A 196 -1.67 53.19 1.97
CA PHE A 196 -1.70 54.05 3.15
C PHE A 196 -1.59 55.55 2.81
N LEU A 197 -0.87 55.93 1.75
CA LEU A 197 -0.78 57.34 1.34
C LEU A 197 -2.08 57.86 0.69
N THR A 198 -2.88 56.99 0.05
CA THR A 198 -4.05 57.40 -0.76
C THR A 198 -5.18 58.08 0.05
N PRO A 199 -5.60 57.60 1.25
CA PRO A 199 -6.58 58.31 2.09
C PRO A 199 -6.02 59.63 2.61
N LEU A 200 -4.73 59.67 2.97
CA LEU A 200 -4.07 60.87 3.46
C LEU A 200 -4.01 61.96 2.38
N GLU A 201 -3.68 61.58 1.15
CA GLU A 201 -3.74 62.44 -0.05
C GLU A 201 -5.18 62.94 -0.30
N PHE A 202 -6.17 62.05 -0.27
CA PHE A 202 -7.58 62.44 -0.45
C PHE A 202 -8.11 63.35 0.67
N GLY A 203 -7.73 63.12 1.93
CA GLY A 203 -8.24 63.85 3.09
C GLY A 203 -7.55 65.20 3.30
N PHE A 204 -6.23 65.20 3.40
CA PHE A 204 -5.46 66.34 3.90
C PHE A 204 -4.84 67.22 2.81
N PHE A 205 -4.61 66.68 1.60
CA PHE A 205 -3.90 67.41 0.54
C PHE A 205 -4.82 67.79 -0.63
N ARG A 206 -5.05 69.10 -0.86
CA ARG A 206 -5.66 69.61 -2.11
C ARG A 206 -4.62 69.72 -3.24
N GLY A 207 -3.97 68.58 -3.50
CA GLY A 207 -2.84 68.40 -4.43
C GLY A 207 -1.53 68.16 -3.70
N LEU A 208 -0.73 67.21 -4.20
CA LEU A 208 0.52 66.77 -3.55
C LEU A 208 1.61 67.87 -3.53
N PRO A 209 2.37 68.04 -2.42
CA PRO A 209 3.60 68.82 -2.39
C PRO A 209 4.71 68.10 -3.19
N TRP A 210 5.66 68.87 -3.73
CA TRP A 210 6.61 68.40 -4.75
C TRP A 210 7.35 67.09 -4.39
N ASN A 211 7.82 66.96 -3.15
CA ASN A 211 8.57 65.77 -2.71
C ASN A 211 7.70 64.50 -2.69
N LEU A 212 6.43 64.60 -2.26
CA LEU A 212 5.49 63.48 -2.27
C LEU A 212 4.95 63.20 -3.68
N PHE A 213 4.82 64.24 -4.52
CA PHE A 213 4.47 64.10 -5.93
C PHE A 213 5.51 63.30 -6.71
N LEU A 214 6.81 63.63 -6.56
CA LEU A 214 7.90 62.84 -7.15
C LEU A 214 7.88 61.38 -6.65
N LEU A 215 7.59 61.16 -5.37
CA LEU A 215 7.54 59.82 -4.78
C LEU A 215 6.40 58.97 -5.38
N ASP A 216 5.17 59.51 -5.50
CA ASP A 216 4.07 58.79 -6.15
C ASP A 216 4.33 58.56 -7.65
N MET A 217 4.96 59.50 -8.37
CA MET A 217 5.36 59.30 -9.77
C MET A 217 6.36 58.14 -9.94
N VAL A 218 7.36 58.01 -9.06
CA VAL A 218 8.27 56.83 -9.03
C VAL A 218 7.48 55.54 -8.79
N GLY A 219 6.49 55.58 -7.89
CA GLY A 219 5.58 54.47 -7.64
C GLY A 219 4.73 54.05 -8.84
N GLN A 220 4.16 55.02 -9.55
CA GLN A 220 3.38 54.77 -10.78
C GLN A 220 4.24 54.10 -11.86
N ILE A 221 5.50 54.53 -12.04
CA ILE A 221 6.45 53.91 -12.97
C ILE A 221 6.76 52.47 -12.55
N ALA A 222 7.01 52.21 -11.26
CA ALA A 222 7.23 50.86 -10.75
C ALA A 222 6.03 49.93 -10.98
N PHE A 223 4.80 50.40 -10.77
CA PHE A 223 3.60 49.60 -11.07
C PHE A 223 3.36 49.40 -12.57
N LEU A 224 3.73 50.37 -13.43
CA LEU A 224 3.65 50.20 -14.88
C LEU A 224 4.63 49.11 -15.37
N ILE A 225 5.83 49.05 -14.80
CA ILE A 225 6.79 47.96 -15.05
C ILE A 225 6.23 46.61 -14.55
N ASP A 226 5.55 46.59 -13.39
CA ASP A 226 4.88 45.39 -12.88
C ASP A 226 3.77 44.88 -13.82
N ILE A 227 3.00 45.77 -14.45
CA ILE A 227 2.00 45.41 -15.48
C ILE A 227 2.68 44.73 -16.68
N VAL A 228 3.79 45.28 -17.18
CA VAL A 228 4.54 44.69 -18.30
C VAL A 228 5.11 43.32 -17.93
N LEU A 229 5.69 43.18 -16.73
CA LEU A 229 6.24 41.91 -16.25
C LEU A 229 5.16 40.83 -16.08
N ARG A 230 3.93 41.18 -15.68
CA ARG A 230 2.79 40.23 -15.57
C ARG A 230 2.42 39.57 -16.90
N PHE A 231 2.63 40.23 -18.04
CA PHE A 231 2.46 39.60 -19.36
C PHE A 231 3.59 38.63 -19.74
N LEU A 232 4.73 38.68 -19.05
CA LEU A 232 5.93 37.88 -19.32
C LEU A 232 6.14 36.75 -18.31
N VAL A 233 5.32 36.62 -17.27
CA VAL A 233 5.50 35.62 -16.19
C VAL A 233 4.64 34.38 -16.45
N ALA A 234 5.28 33.21 -16.44
CA ALA A 234 4.59 31.93 -16.55
C ALA A 234 3.73 31.66 -15.31
N TYR A 235 2.53 31.09 -15.49
CA TYR A 235 1.61 30.81 -14.39
C TYR A 235 1.47 29.32 -14.10
N ARG A 236 1.12 28.96 -12.86
CA ARG A 236 0.63 27.62 -12.54
C ARG A 236 -0.86 27.51 -12.84
N ASP A 237 -1.25 26.46 -13.57
CA ASP A 237 -2.64 26.16 -13.89
C ASP A 237 -3.29 25.40 -12.71
N PRO A 238 -4.46 25.82 -12.20
CA PRO A 238 -5.08 25.16 -11.04
C PRO A 238 -5.61 23.74 -11.32
N VAL A 239 -5.81 23.34 -12.59
CA VAL A 239 -6.37 22.01 -12.93
C VAL A 239 -5.26 20.99 -13.18
N THR A 240 -4.32 21.30 -14.07
CA THR A 240 -3.21 20.40 -14.43
C THR A 240 -2.03 20.48 -13.47
N LEU A 241 -1.96 21.52 -12.62
CA LEU A 241 -0.81 21.86 -11.76
C LEU A 241 0.52 22.10 -12.50
N CYS A 242 0.51 22.08 -13.84
CA CYS A 242 1.63 22.41 -14.70
C CYS A 242 1.88 23.92 -14.75
N ILE A 243 3.09 24.30 -15.18
CA ILE A 243 3.48 25.69 -15.44
C ILE A 243 3.25 25.97 -16.93
N VAL A 244 2.45 26.98 -17.23
CA VAL A 244 2.04 27.34 -18.59
C VAL A 244 2.90 28.49 -19.10
N TYR A 245 3.64 28.23 -20.18
CA TYR A 245 4.57 29.16 -20.83
C TYR A 245 4.01 29.74 -22.15
N ASN A 246 2.74 29.54 -22.48
CA ASN A 246 2.19 30.08 -23.72
C ASN A 246 1.82 31.58 -23.53
N PRO A 247 2.48 32.53 -24.22
CA PRO A 247 2.26 33.96 -23.99
C PRO A 247 0.83 34.41 -24.29
N THR A 248 0.12 33.76 -25.23
CA THR A 248 -1.28 34.12 -25.53
C THR A 248 -2.22 33.74 -24.37
N SER A 249 -2.01 32.59 -23.73
CA SER A 249 -2.81 32.19 -22.56
C SER A 249 -2.50 33.04 -21.33
N ILE A 250 -1.22 33.44 -21.13
CA ILE A 250 -0.81 34.38 -20.09
C ILE A 250 -1.52 35.72 -20.28
N ALA A 251 -1.44 36.31 -21.49
CA ALA A 251 -2.09 37.58 -21.80
C ALA A 251 -3.62 37.52 -21.65
N VAL A 252 -4.28 36.49 -22.19
CA VAL A 252 -5.74 36.33 -22.06
C VAL A 252 -6.17 36.15 -20.59
N ARG A 253 -5.40 35.41 -19.78
CA ARG A 253 -5.67 35.26 -18.34
C ARG A 253 -5.54 36.61 -17.60
N TYR A 254 -4.53 37.41 -17.93
CA TYR A 254 -4.31 38.69 -17.26
C TYR A 254 -5.34 39.76 -17.69
N CYS A 255 -5.61 39.90 -18.99
CA CYS A 255 -6.61 40.82 -19.53
C CYS A 255 -8.03 40.54 -19.03
N LYS A 256 -8.39 39.26 -18.79
CA LYS A 256 -9.69 38.86 -18.21
C LYS A 256 -9.79 39.00 -16.68
N SER A 257 -8.71 39.40 -15.99
CA SER A 257 -8.68 39.49 -14.52
C SER A 257 -8.44 40.92 -14.02
N SER A 258 -7.24 41.26 -13.56
CA SER A 258 -6.99 42.56 -12.90
C SER A 258 -6.45 43.66 -13.81
N PHE A 259 -6.11 43.38 -15.07
CA PHE A 259 -5.40 44.31 -15.97
C PHE A 259 -6.01 45.72 -16.03
N ILE A 260 -7.34 45.85 -16.19
CA ILE A 260 -8.04 47.15 -16.26
C ILE A 260 -7.89 47.94 -14.95
N PHE A 261 -7.97 47.24 -13.80
CA PHE A 261 -7.87 47.81 -12.47
C PHE A 261 -6.42 48.14 -12.05
N ASP A 262 -5.44 47.35 -12.50
CA ASP A 262 -4.02 47.67 -12.38
C ASP A 262 -3.70 48.92 -13.23
N LEU A 263 -4.17 48.99 -14.49
CA LEU A 263 -3.90 50.08 -15.42
C LEU A 263 -4.49 51.42 -14.95
N LEU A 264 -5.79 51.47 -14.65
CA LEU A 264 -6.43 52.67 -14.09
C LEU A 264 -5.87 53.04 -12.71
N GLY A 265 -5.42 52.04 -11.94
CA GLY A 265 -4.69 52.21 -10.69
C GLY A 265 -3.30 52.83 -10.86
N CYS A 266 -2.74 52.89 -12.08
CA CYS A 266 -1.44 53.51 -12.38
C CYS A 266 -1.52 54.94 -12.91
N PHE A 267 -2.73 55.47 -13.20
CA PHE A 267 -2.86 56.80 -13.80
C PHE A 267 -2.48 57.95 -12.85
N PRO A 268 -1.92 59.07 -13.38
CA PRO A 268 -1.49 60.23 -12.60
C PRO A 268 -2.67 61.15 -12.22
N TRP A 269 -3.59 60.64 -11.39
CA TRP A 269 -4.85 61.32 -11.04
C TRP A 269 -4.67 62.74 -10.44
N ASP A 270 -3.61 63.01 -9.69
CA ASP A 270 -3.29 64.37 -9.20
C ASP A 270 -2.92 65.36 -10.34
N VAL A 271 -2.23 64.90 -11.38
CA VAL A 271 -1.93 65.71 -12.58
C VAL A 271 -3.23 66.01 -13.33
N ILE A 272 -4.11 65.02 -13.47
CA ILE A 272 -5.42 65.16 -14.13
C ILE A 272 -6.32 66.11 -13.32
N TYR A 273 -6.35 65.99 -11.99
CA TYR A 273 -7.07 66.90 -11.09
C TYR A 273 -6.57 68.35 -11.21
N LYS A 274 -5.25 68.55 -11.24
CA LYS A 274 -4.63 69.88 -11.48
C LYS A 274 -4.99 70.43 -12.86
N ALA A 275 -4.93 69.63 -13.92
CA ALA A 275 -5.26 70.03 -15.30
C ALA A 275 -6.76 70.33 -15.52
N CYS A 276 -7.65 69.57 -14.89
CA CYS A 276 -9.11 69.75 -15.00
C CYS A 276 -9.67 70.91 -14.15
N GLY A 277 -8.81 71.78 -13.60
CA GLY A 277 -9.22 72.94 -12.81
C GLY A 277 -9.62 72.62 -11.37
N ARG A 278 -9.02 71.58 -10.75
CA ARG A 278 -9.22 71.18 -9.34
C ARG A 278 -10.66 70.85 -8.94
N LYS A 279 -11.49 70.38 -9.89
CA LYS A 279 -12.85 69.88 -9.62
C LYS A 279 -12.80 68.68 -8.68
N GLU A 280 -13.47 68.76 -7.52
CA GLU A 280 -13.49 67.68 -6.52
C GLU A 280 -14.05 66.36 -7.12
N GLU A 281 -14.91 66.41 -8.14
CA GLU A 281 -15.38 65.22 -8.90
C GLU A 281 -14.23 64.34 -9.43
N VAL A 282 -13.16 64.97 -9.94
CA VAL A 282 -11.98 64.25 -10.47
C VAL A 282 -11.15 63.67 -9.31
N ARG A 283 -11.23 64.26 -8.12
CA ARG A 283 -10.50 63.80 -6.93
C ARG A 283 -11.05 62.48 -6.39
N TYR A 284 -12.33 62.16 -6.60
CA TYR A 284 -12.87 60.85 -6.24
C TYR A 284 -12.25 59.70 -7.05
N LEU A 285 -11.75 59.95 -8.26
CA LEU A 285 -11.05 58.94 -9.07
C LEU A 285 -9.72 58.49 -8.43
N LEU A 286 -9.17 59.27 -7.50
CA LEU A 286 -7.98 58.91 -6.72
C LEU A 286 -8.16 57.58 -5.97
N TRP A 287 -9.38 57.27 -5.50
CA TRP A 287 -9.70 56.03 -4.80
C TRP A 287 -9.54 54.77 -5.68
N ILE A 288 -9.45 54.91 -7.01
CA ILE A 288 -9.12 53.79 -7.91
C ILE A 288 -7.73 53.22 -7.60
N ARG A 289 -6.80 54.02 -7.03
CA ARG A 289 -5.50 53.52 -6.55
C ARG A 289 -5.63 52.42 -5.49
N MET A 290 -6.77 52.30 -4.80
CA MET A 290 -6.99 51.25 -3.80
C MET A 290 -7.06 49.84 -4.37
N THR A 291 -7.13 49.66 -5.70
CA THR A 291 -6.90 48.35 -6.33
C THR A 291 -5.51 47.79 -5.98
N ARG A 292 -4.52 48.66 -5.68
CA ARG A 292 -3.18 48.29 -5.20
C ARG A 292 -3.22 47.42 -3.92
N THR A 293 -4.23 47.59 -3.05
CA THR A 293 -4.40 46.77 -1.82
C THR A 293 -4.51 45.27 -2.11
N GLN A 294 -5.03 44.87 -3.27
CA GLN A 294 -5.17 43.45 -3.65
C GLN A 294 -3.82 42.71 -3.65
N LYS A 295 -2.71 43.42 -3.93
CA LYS A 295 -1.34 42.87 -3.89
C LYS A 295 -0.93 42.53 -2.44
N VAL A 296 -1.34 43.34 -1.46
CA VAL A 296 -1.13 43.09 -0.02
C VAL A 296 -2.02 41.95 0.48
N THR A 297 -3.29 41.90 0.05
CA THR A 297 -4.21 40.80 0.37
C THR A 297 -3.77 39.48 -0.28
N GLN A 298 -3.07 39.52 -1.42
CA GLN A 298 -2.43 38.35 -1.99
C GLN A 298 -1.20 37.92 -1.17
N PHE A 299 -0.29 38.84 -0.84
CA PHE A 299 0.86 38.56 0.03
C PHE A 299 0.46 37.85 1.33
N PHE A 300 -0.56 38.33 2.05
CA PHE A 300 -1.04 37.65 3.25
C PHE A 300 -1.63 36.26 2.98
N ARG A 301 -2.34 36.05 1.85
CA ARG A 301 -2.88 34.73 1.46
C ARG A 301 -1.81 33.73 1.03
N ASP A 302 -0.63 34.19 0.65
CA ASP A 302 0.50 33.33 0.29
C ASP A 302 1.42 33.11 1.51
N LEU A 303 1.54 34.10 2.39
CA LEU A 303 2.18 33.97 3.72
C LEU A 303 1.41 33.01 4.64
N GLU A 304 0.07 33.02 4.61
CA GLU A 304 -0.80 32.05 5.31
C GLU A 304 -0.61 30.59 4.85
N LYS A 305 0.15 30.34 3.78
CA LYS A 305 0.47 29.00 3.24
C LYS A 305 1.96 28.65 3.35
N ASP A 306 2.83 29.58 3.75
CA ASP A 306 4.26 29.31 3.88
C ASP A 306 4.51 28.59 5.21
N ILE A 307 4.77 27.28 5.13
CA ILE A 307 4.97 26.39 6.29
C ILE A 307 6.09 26.84 7.25
N ARG A 308 6.94 27.78 6.83
CA ARG A 308 8.04 28.36 7.62
C ARG A 308 7.61 29.53 8.50
N VAL A 309 6.35 29.95 8.44
CA VAL A 309 5.80 31.09 9.18
C VAL A 309 4.58 30.63 9.98
N ASN A 310 4.52 31.00 11.26
CA ASN A 310 3.40 30.61 12.12
C ASN A 310 2.08 31.18 11.57
N TYR A 311 1.14 30.28 11.23
CA TYR A 311 -0.18 30.60 10.69
C TYR A 311 -1.01 31.50 11.62
N LEU A 312 -0.94 31.26 12.94
CA LEU A 312 -1.69 32.04 13.92
C LEU A 312 -1.15 33.47 14.00
N PHE A 313 0.17 33.63 14.08
CA PHE A 313 0.84 34.94 14.05
C PHE A 313 0.49 35.71 12.78
N THR A 314 0.59 35.05 11.61
CA THR A 314 0.26 35.65 10.30
C THR A 314 -1.19 36.15 10.27
N ARG A 315 -2.14 35.36 10.79
CA ARG A 315 -3.56 35.72 10.84
C ARG A 315 -3.84 36.86 11.82
N ILE A 316 -3.18 36.90 12.98
CA ILE A 316 -3.27 38.01 13.94
C ILE A 316 -2.75 39.31 13.33
N VAL A 317 -1.55 39.30 12.74
CA VAL A 317 -0.97 40.49 12.08
C VAL A 317 -1.86 41.00 10.94
N LYS A 318 -2.41 40.09 10.12
CA LYS A 318 -3.35 40.41 9.04
C LYS A 318 -4.61 41.12 9.55
N LEU A 319 -5.17 40.68 10.68
CA LEU A 319 -6.37 41.29 11.29
C LEU A 319 -6.05 42.70 11.83
N ILE A 320 -4.93 42.86 12.54
CA ILE A 320 -4.46 44.17 13.04
C ILE A 320 -4.23 45.15 11.88
N VAL A 321 -3.64 44.71 10.77
CA VAL A 321 -3.43 45.55 9.58
C VAL A 321 -4.76 46.01 8.95
N VAL A 322 -5.79 45.16 8.94
CA VAL A 322 -7.13 45.54 8.45
C VAL A 322 -7.80 46.58 9.38
N GLU A 323 -7.67 46.42 10.70
CA GLU A 323 -8.22 47.34 11.70
C GLU A 323 -7.55 48.72 11.68
N LEU A 324 -6.21 48.75 11.62
CA LEU A 324 -5.42 49.98 11.46
C LEU A 324 -5.72 50.69 10.13
N TYR A 325 -5.92 49.94 9.04
CA TYR A 325 -6.28 50.52 7.74
C TYR A 325 -7.70 51.08 7.71
N PHE A 326 -8.66 50.40 8.34
CA PHE A 326 -10.06 50.87 8.47
C PHE A 326 -10.14 52.17 9.27
N THR A 327 -9.50 52.21 10.45
CA THR A 327 -9.44 53.41 11.31
C THR A 327 -8.72 54.58 10.65
N HIS A 328 -7.56 54.35 10.02
CA HIS A 328 -6.83 55.37 9.25
C HIS A 328 -7.68 55.95 8.10
N THR A 329 -8.35 55.09 7.33
CA THR A 329 -9.19 55.52 6.21
C THR A 329 -10.35 56.39 6.69
N ALA A 330 -10.99 56.01 7.80
CA ALA A 330 -12.06 56.79 8.41
C ALA A 330 -11.57 58.14 8.98
N ALA A 331 -10.41 58.18 9.66
CA ALA A 331 -9.79 59.41 10.13
C ALA A 331 -9.60 60.44 9.00
N CYS A 332 -9.11 59.98 7.84
CA CYS A 332 -8.93 60.83 6.66
C CYS A 332 -10.27 61.33 6.09
N ILE A 333 -11.34 60.53 6.15
CA ILE A 333 -12.68 60.95 5.70
C ILE A 333 -13.34 61.91 6.70
N PHE A 334 -13.15 61.73 8.02
CA PHE A 334 -13.60 62.71 9.02
C PHE A 334 -12.96 64.08 8.78
N TYR A 335 -11.65 64.13 8.50
CA TYR A 335 -10.96 65.39 8.17
C TYR A 335 -11.41 65.99 6.83
N TYR A 336 -11.65 65.15 5.81
CA TYR A 336 -12.22 65.58 4.53
C TYR A 336 -13.61 66.25 4.72
N LEU A 337 -14.49 65.63 5.50
CA LEU A 337 -15.85 66.15 5.74
C LEU A 337 -15.84 67.53 6.39
N ALA A 338 -14.93 67.79 7.34
CA ALA A 338 -14.74 69.12 7.92
C ALA A 338 -14.18 70.14 6.90
N THR A 339 -13.16 69.76 6.11
CA THR A 339 -12.52 70.68 5.14
C THR A 339 -13.32 70.97 3.86
N THR A 340 -14.47 70.33 3.67
CA THR A 340 -15.45 70.63 2.60
C THR A 340 -16.46 71.73 2.95
N LEU A 341 -16.45 72.27 4.18
CA LEU A 341 -17.16 73.52 4.49
C LEU A 341 -16.30 74.75 4.25
N PRO A 342 -16.88 75.92 3.88
CA PRO A 342 -16.15 77.18 3.79
C PRO A 342 -15.62 77.63 5.16
N GLU A 343 -14.58 78.47 5.15
CA GLU A 343 -13.90 78.97 6.35
C GLU A 343 -14.84 79.70 7.32
N SER A 344 -15.87 80.39 6.81
CA SER A 344 -16.92 81.03 7.61
C SER A 344 -17.81 80.09 8.43
N MET A 345 -17.68 78.77 8.26
CA MET A 345 -18.45 77.75 8.98
C MET A 345 -17.57 76.69 9.67
N GLU A 346 -16.28 76.98 9.94
CA GLU A 346 -15.36 76.06 10.62
C GLU A 346 -15.89 75.58 11.97
N GLY A 347 -16.40 76.50 12.81
CA GLY A 347 -16.96 76.19 14.13
C GLY A 347 -18.19 75.29 14.12
N TYR A 348 -18.79 75.02 12.94
CA TYR A 348 -19.86 74.05 12.76
C TYR A 348 -19.31 72.72 12.19
N THR A 349 -18.18 72.23 12.71
CA THR A 349 -17.58 70.92 12.39
C THR A 349 -17.09 70.24 13.66
N TRP A 350 -17.01 68.90 13.65
CA TRP A 350 -16.50 68.10 14.78
C TRP A 350 -15.14 68.56 15.35
N ILE A 351 -14.29 69.15 14.51
CA ILE A 351 -12.96 69.66 14.89
C ILE A 351 -13.00 71.16 15.20
N GLY A 352 -13.73 71.99 14.45
CA GLY A 352 -13.80 73.43 14.72
C GLY A 352 -14.63 73.80 15.95
N SER A 353 -15.52 72.91 16.43
CA SER A 353 -16.21 73.06 17.71
C SER A 353 -15.39 72.55 18.92
N LEU A 354 -14.21 71.97 18.70
CA LEU A 354 -13.44 71.29 19.74
C LEU A 354 -12.68 72.28 20.63
N GLN A 355 -12.82 72.07 21.95
CA GLN A 355 -12.10 72.79 22.99
C GLN A 355 -11.44 71.76 23.92
N LEU A 356 -10.11 71.75 23.97
CA LEU A 356 -9.32 70.84 24.81
C LEU A 356 -8.51 71.66 25.82
N GLY A 357 -9.09 71.87 27.00
CA GLY A 357 -8.56 72.84 27.98
C GLY A 357 -8.56 74.25 27.38
N ASP A 358 -7.41 74.93 27.46
CA ASP A 358 -7.25 76.28 26.92
C ASP A 358 -7.14 76.34 25.37
N TYR A 359 -7.03 75.19 24.69
CA TYR A 359 -6.88 75.12 23.23
C TYR A 359 -8.22 75.02 22.50
N SER A 360 -8.59 76.08 21.78
CA SER A 360 -9.71 76.09 20.82
C SER A 360 -9.24 75.74 19.41
N TYR A 361 -9.93 74.82 18.75
CA TYR A 361 -9.64 74.39 17.37
C TYR A 361 -10.43 75.17 16.31
N SER A 362 -10.98 76.35 16.65
CA SER A 362 -11.86 77.15 15.79
C SER A 362 -11.29 77.45 14.39
N HIS A 363 -9.97 77.60 14.25
CA HIS A 363 -9.26 77.76 12.98
C HIS A 363 -8.30 76.58 12.72
N PHE A 364 -8.83 75.36 12.74
CA PHE A 364 -8.06 74.13 12.60
C PHE A 364 -7.26 73.99 11.29
N ARG A 365 -7.50 74.85 10.29
CA ARG A 365 -6.74 74.86 9.03
C ARG A 365 -5.30 75.36 9.17
N ASP A 366 -5.02 76.21 10.16
CA ASP A 366 -3.69 76.79 10.40
C ASP A 366 -2.82 75.94 11.34
N ILE A 367 -3.45 75.05 12.13
CA ILE A 367 -2.77 74.07 13.00
C ILE A 367 -1.88 73.14 12.16
N ASP A 368 -0.79 72.62 12.70
CA ASP A 368 0.10 71.72 11.96
C ASP A 368 -0.61 70.43 11.47
N LEU A 369 -0.04 69.80 10.44
CA LEU A 369 -0.61 68.59 9.84
C LEU A 369 -0.64 67.39 10.80
N THR A 370 0.35 67.29 11.68
CA THR A 370 0.52 66.14 12.59
C THR A 370 -0.55 66.15 13.67
N THR A 371 -0.78 67.29 14.33
CA THR A 371 -1.86 67.46 15.31
C THR A 371 -3.22 67.21 14.67
N ARG A 372 -3.50 67.79 13.48
CA ARG A 372 -4.75 67.53 12.74
C ARG A 372 -4.97 66.03 12.47
N TYR A 373 -3.93 65.33 12.02
CA TYR A 373 -4.01 63.90 11.75
C TYR A 373 -4.20 63.08 13.03
N ILE A 374 -3.47 63.37 14.11
CA ILE A 374 -3.60 62.69 15.41
C ILE A 374 -5.00 62.86 15.99
N THR A 375 -5.55 64.09 16.02
CA THR A 375 -6.91 64.33 16.53
C THR A 375 -7.98 63.62 15.68
N SER A 376 -7.79 63.55 14.35
CA SER A 376 -8.68 62.79 13.45
C SER A 376 -8.59 61.27 13.68
N MET A 377 -7.37 60.76 13.93
CA MET A 377 -7.13 59.34 14.21
C MET A 377 -7.69 58.94 15.58
N TYR A 378 -7.54 59.80 16.59
CA TYR A 378 -8.12 59.63 17.92
C TYR A 378 -9.65 59.53 17.84
N PHE A 379 -10.33 60.45 17.15
CA PHE A 379 -11.79 60.39 16.94
C PHE A 379 -12.22 59.08 16.25
N ALA A 380 -11.48 58.66 15.22
CA ALA A 380 -11.75 57.41 14.51
C ALA A 380 -11.55 56.15 15.40
N ILE A 381 -10.51 56.11 16.23
CA ILE A 381 -10.22 54.98 17.14
C ILE A 381 -11.22 54.92 18.29
N VAL A 382 -11.52 56.05 18.95
CA VAL A 382 -12.47 56.14 20.09
C VAL A 382 -13.88 55.73 19.64
N THR A 383 -14.25 56.06 18.39
CA THR A 383 -15.52 55.64 17.79
C THR A 383 -15.50 54.17 17.38
N MET A 384 -14.40 53.65 16.81
CA MET A 384 -14.30 52.24 16.39
C MET A 384 -14.29 51.26 17.57
N THR A 385 -13.55 51.60 18.63
CA THR A 385 -13.47 50.83 19.87
C THR A 385 -14.73 50.94 20.72
N THR A 386 -15.74 51.71 20.28
CA THR A 386 -17.01 51.99 20.98
C THR A 386 -16.86 52.61 22.37
N VAL A 387 -15.70 53.24 22.66
CA VAL A 387 -15.41 53.90 23.94
C VAL A 387 -16.16 55.23 24.06
N GLY A 388 -16.20 56.04 22.98
CA GLY A 388 -17.09 57.19 22.86
C GLY A 388 -17.07 58.21 24.01
N TYR A 389 -15.91 58.79 24.34
CA TYR A 389 -15.76 59.74 25.45
C TYR A 389 -16.69 60.98 25.38
N GLY A 390 -17.14 61.38 24.18
CA GLY A 390 -18.09 62.48 23.96
C GLY A 390 -17.45 63.88 23.86
N ASP A 391 -16.15 63.96 24.12
CA ASP A 391 -15.27 65.10 23.86
C ASP A 391 -15.30 65.53 22.38
N ILE A 392 -15.27 64.56 21.47
CA ILE A 392 -15.44 64.75 20.03
C ILE A 392 -16.73 64.08 19.56
N HIS A 393 -17.56 64.84 18.85
CA HIS A 393 -18.81 64.36 18.26
C HIS A 393 -19.08 65.05 16.91
N ALA A 394 -19.91 64.42 16.07
CA ALA A 394 -20.35 65.00 14.81
C ALA A 394 -21.30 66.19 15.06
N VAL A 395 -21.05 67.31 14.38
CA VAL A 395 -21.87 68.53 14.45
C VAL A 395 -22.68 68.71 13.17
N ASN A 396 -22.11 68.39 12.02
CA ASN A 396 -22.80 68.42 10.73
C ASN A 396 -23.73 67.22 10.52
N LEU A 397 -24.85 67.42 9.83
CA LEU A 397 -25.66 66.32 9.29
C LEU A 397 -24.83 65.34 8.43
N ARG A 398 -23.87 65.85 7.64
CA ARG A 398 -22.95 65.00 6.85
C ARG A 398 -22.02 64.16 7.72
N GLU A 399 -21.50 64.72 8.80
CA GLU A 399 -20.67 64.01 9.77
C GLU A 399 -21.49 62.97 10.53
N MET A 400 -22.71 63.31 10.97
CA MET A 400 -23.61 62.39 11.69
C MET A 400 -23.96 61.17 10.84
N ILE A 401 -24.28 61.37 9.56
CA ILE A 401 -24.52 60.27 8.61
C ILE A 401 -23.27 59.39 8.46
N PHE A 402 -22.08 59.98 8.34
CA PHE A 402 -20.84 59.22 8.22
C PHE A 402 -20.46 58.48 9.51
N VAL A 403 -20.63 59.09 10.70
CA VAL A 403 -20.47 58.41 12.00
C VAL A 403 -21.42 57.22 12.12
N MET A 404 -22.70 57.39 11.76
CA MET A 404 -23.69 56.31 11.81
C MET A 404 -23.30 55.13 10.91
N ILE A 405 -22.80 55.39 9.70
CA ILE A 405 -22.27 54.37 8.79
C ILE A 405 -21.00 53.72 9.38
N TYR A 406 -20.06 54.53 9.87
CA TYR A 406 -18.79 54.06 10.41
C TYR A 406 -18.95 53.17 11.66
N VAL A 407 -19.80 53.56 12.61
CA VAL A 407 -20.14 52.74 13.79
C VAL A 407 -20.81 51.43 13.37
N SER A 408 -21.69 51.47 12.36
CA SER A 408 -22.35 50.26 11.84
C SER A 408 -21.33 49.27 11.25
N PHE A 409 -20.38 49.74 10.43
CA PHE A 409 -19.28 48.90 9.93
C PHE A 409 -18.30 48.48 11.03
N GLY A 410 -18.01 49.35 12.01
CA GLY A 410 -17.15 49.07 13.16
C GLY A 410 -17.68 47.92 14.02
N MET A 411 -18.99 47.87 14.29
CA MET A 411 -19.62 46.74 15.00
C MET A 411 -19.50 45.42 14.21
N VAL A 412 -19.67 45.44 12.89
CA VAL A 412 -19.51 44.25 12.04
C VAL A 412 -18.04 43.79 12.00
N LEU A 413 -17.08 44.72 11.92
CA LEU A 413 -15.66 44.42 11.95
C LEU A 413 -15.23 43.87 13.32
N GLY A 414 -15.71 44.46 14.43
CA GLY A 414 -15.47 43.97 15.79
C GLY A 414 -16.01 42.56 16.01
N ALA A 415 -17.22 42.26 15.54
CA ALA A 415 -17.79 40.92 15.58
C ALA A 415 -16.96 39.90 14.75
N TYR A 416 -16.47 40.32 13.57
CA TYR A 416 -15.56 39.52 12.75
C TYR A 416 -14.22 39.26 13.46
N LEU A 417 -13.61 40.27 14.08
CA LEU A 417 -12.36 40.16 14.83
C LEU A 417 -12.51 39.15 15.99
N ILE A 418 -13.55 39.31 16.83
CA ILE A 418 -13.85 38.40 17.94
C ILE A 418 -14.04 36.96 17.43
N GLY A 419 -14.85 36.76 16.39
CA GLY A 419 -15.09 35.44 15.81
C GLY A 419 -13.82 34.77 15.26
N ASN A 420 -12.90 35.55 14.67
CA ASN A 420 -11.60 35.04 14.22
C ASN A 420 -10.70 34.64 15.39
N MET A 421 -10.60 35.45 16.44
CA MET A 421 -9.77 35.15 17.61
C MET A 421 -10.31 33.94 18.37
N THR A 422 -11.63 33.81 18.57
CA THR A 422 -12.24 32.61 19.16
C THR A 422 -11.93 31.35 18.33
N ALA A 423 -12.04 31.42 16.99
CA ALA A 423 -11.75 30.30 16.10
C ALA A 423 -10.26 29.89 16.10
N ILE A 424 -9.35 30.82 16.41
CA ILE A 424 -7.92 30.54 16.63
C ILE A 424 -7.72 29.80 17.97
N ILE A 425 -8.25 30.36 19.06
CA ILE A 425 -8.06 29.83 20.43
C ILE A 425 -8.57 28.39 20.54
N VAL A 426 -9.76 28.10 20.00
CA VAL A 426 -10.38 26.76 20.03
C VAL A 426 -9.65 25.73 19.15
N LYS A 427 -8.91 26.16 18.11
CA LYS A 427 -8.21 25.23 17.20
C LYS A 427 -6.73 25.00 17.52
N GLY A 428 -6.13 25.84 18.38
CA GLY A 428 -4.69 25.79 18.68
C GLY A 428 -4.26 24.80 19.77
N SER A 429 -5.20 24.10 20.44
CA SER A 429 -4.93 23.39 21.68
C SER A 429 -4.91 21.86 21.52
N GLU A 430 -3.74 21.28 21.23
CA GLU A 430 -3.53 19.83 21.37
C GLU A 430 -3.71 19.35 22.83
N THR A 431 -3.42 20.23 23.79
CA THR A 431 -3.71 20.03 25.22
C THR A 431 -5.20 19.77 25.48
N GLU A 432 -6.11 20.41 24.75
CA GLU A 432 -7.56 20.18 24.84
C GLU A 432 -7.92 18.80 24.29
N ARG A 433 -7.41 18.46 23.09
CA ARG A 433 -7.62 17.13 22.46
C ARG A 433 -7.10 15.99 23.33
N PHE A 434 -5.96 16.16 23.99
CA PHE A 434 -5.44 15.21 24.97
C PHE A 434 -6.35 15.09 26.19
N ARG A 435 -6.79 16.22 26.77
CA ARG A 435 -7.68 16.23 27.93
C ARG A 435 -9.02 15.58 27.65
N ASP A 436 -9.58 15.72 26.45
CA ASP A 436 -10.79 15.00 26.04
C ASP A 436 -10.55 13.51 25.82
N LYS A 437 -9.46 13.09 25.13
CA LYS A 437 -9.07 11.66 25.04
C LYS A 437 -8.92 11.02 26.43
N MET A 438 -8.23 11.70 27.35
CA MET A 438 -8.03 11.26 28.73
C MET A 438 -9.34 11.21 29.52
N LYS A 439 -10.25 12.17 29.30
CA LYS A 439 -11.58 12.22 29.92
C LYS A 439 -12.47 11.07 29.46
N GLU A 440 -12.53 10.79 28.15
CA GLU A 440 -13.29 9.65 27.63
C GLU A 440 -12.70 8.31 28.09
N ALA A 441 -11.37 8.18 28.16
CA ALA A 441 -10.73 7.02 28.78
C ALA A 441 -11.13 6.87 30.26
N ILE A 442 -11.13 7.96 31.04
CA ILE A 442 -11.58 7.95 32.45
C ILE A 442 -13.06 7.57 32.58
N ILE A 443 -13.93 8.06 31.69
CA ILE A 443 -15.36 7.69 31.65
C ILE A 443 -15.51 6.20 31.37
N TYR A 444 -14.80 5.66 30.37
CA TYR A 444 -14.78 4.23 30.04
C TYR A 444 -14.29 3.39 31.22
N MET A 445 -13.12 3.71 31.78
CA MET A 445 -12.51 2.98 32.90
C MET A 445 -13.41 2.96 34.15
N ASN A 446 -14.13 4.05 34.42
CA ASN A 446 -15.09 4.13 35.52
C ASN A 446 -16.38 3.36 35.24
N ARG A 447 -16.90 3.42 34.01
CA ARG A 447 -18.09 2.66 33.57
C ARG A 447 -17.87 1.15 33.68
N HIS A 448 -16.67 0.68 33.34
CA HIS A 448 -16.26 -0.72 33.43
C HIS A 448 -15.64 -1.11 34.79
N LYS A 449 -15.54 -0.18 35.76
CA LYS A 449 -15.03 -0.40 37.12
C LYS A 449 -13.65 -1.10 37.17
N LEU A 450 -12.73 -0.73 36.28
CA LEU A 450 -11.42 -1.38 36.18
C LEU A 450 -10.60 -1.27 37.48
N GLY A 451 -9.61 -2.16 37.65
CA GLY A 451 -8.68 -2.16 38.79
C GLY A 451 -7.91 -0.83 38.94
N LYS A 452 -7.30 -0.58 40.11
CA LYS A 452 -6.49 0.65 40.28
C LYS A 452 -5.32 0.66 39.29
N ASP A 453 -4.67 -0.46 39.14
CA ASP A 453 -3.35 -0.57 38.51
C ASP A 453 -3.47 -0.46 36.99
N ILE A 454 -4.44 -1.17 36.40
CA ILE A 454 -4.88 -0.99 35.00
C ILE A 454 -5.24 0.47 34.69
N ARG A 455 -5.87 1.18 35.64
CA ARG A 455 -6.23 2.61 35.45
C ARG A 455 -5.02 3.53 35.48
N GLU A 456 -3.98 3.24 36.26
CA GLU A 456 -2.75 4.02 36.21
C GLU A 456 -1.87 3.66 35.00
N GLN A 457 -1.85 2.39 34.56
CA GLN A 457 -1.24 1.97 33.28
C GLN A 457 -1.86 2.72 32.09
N ILE A 458 -3.19 2.68 31.91
CA ILE A 458 -3.87 3.38 30.80
C ILE A 458 -3.62 4.89 30.84
N LYS A 459 -3.64 5.52 32.04
CA LYS A 459 -3.30 6.96 32.17
C LYS A 459 -1.83 7.23 31.84
N GLY A 460 -0.93 6.37 32.30
CA GLY A 460 0.51 6.45 32.05
C GLY A 460 0.77 6.38 30.55
N HIS A 461 0.30 5.32 29.89
CA HIS A 461 0.47 5.12 28.46
C HIS A 461 -0.13 6.28 27.65
N LEU A 462 -1.32 6.80 28.01
CA LEU A 462 -1.90 7.98 27.35
C LEU A 462 -1.12 9.28 27.59
N ARG A 463 -0.50 9.47 28.77
CA ARG A 463 0.40 10.61 29.02
C ARG A 463 1.69 10.48 28.24
N LEU A 464 2.31 9.30 28.25
CA LEU A 464 3.52 9.06 27.49
C LEU A 464 3.26 9.22 25.99
N GLN A 465 2.13 8.72 25.47
CA GLN A 465 1.70 9.02 24.11
C GLN A 465 1.54 10.52 23.87
N TYR A 466 1.10 11.34 24.82
CA TYR A 466 1.01 12.79 24.63
C TYR A 466 2.39 13.45 24.62
N GLU A 467 3.30 13.01 25.49
CA GLU A 467 4.67 13.50 25.58
C GLU A 467 5.51 13.05 24.36
N SER A 468 5.28 11.84 23.83
CA SER A 468 5.99 11.27 22.68
C SER A 468 5.33 11.53 21.31
N ASN A 469 4.03 11.86 21.22
CA ASN A 469 3.42 12.36 19.97
C ASN A 469 3.89 13.78 19.59
N ARG A 470 4.84 14.38 20.33
CA ARG A 470 5.74 15.41 19.76
C ARG A 470 6.59 14.89 18.59
N THR A 471 6.69 13.56 18.43
CA THR A 471 7.25 12.88 17.24
C THR A 471 6.18 12.01 16.57
N GLU A 472 5.90 12.30 15.29
CA GLU A 472 4.61 11.96 14.66
C GLU A 472 4.58 10.58 13.97
N ALA A 473 4.20 9.53 14.70
CA ALA A 473 3.83 8.26 14.06
C ALA A 473 2.57 8.39 13.16
N ALA A 474 1.67 9.34 13.46
CA ALA A 474 0.44 9.56 12.72
C ALA A 474 0.67 10.08 11.28
N VAL A 475 1.52 11.09 11.11
CA VAL A 475 1.79 11.74 9.80
C VAL A 475 2.49 10.79 8.82
N LEU A 476 3.23 9.79 9.33
CA LEU A 476 3.81 8.75 8.49
C LEU A 476 2.76 7.93 7.71
N TRP A 477 1.49 7.88 8.15
CA TRP A 477 0.42 7.19 7.42
C TRP A 477 -0.10 7.96 6.20
N ASP A 478 -0.17 9.30 6.28
CA ASP A 478 -0.53 10.17 5.17
C ASP A 478 0.56 10.22 4.08
N ILE A 479 1.79 9.87 4.45
CA ILE A 479 2.95 9.77 3.55
C ILE A 479 2.87 8.48 2.69
N PRO A 480 3.13 8.56 1.36
CA PRO A 480 3.17 7.39 0.49
C PRO A 480 4.12 6.28 0.98
N VAL A 481 3.70 5.02 0.82
CA VAL A 481 4.40 3.82 1.33
C VAL A 481 5.88 3.78 0.93
N SER A 482 6.23 4.22 -0.28
CA SER A 482 7.61 4.26 -0.79
C SER A 482 8.51 5.30 -0.13
N ILE A 483 7.95 6.35 0.47
CA ILE A 483 8.68 7.34 1.27
C ILE A 483 8.75 6.85 2.72
N ARG A 484 7.64 6.33 3.29
CA ARG A 484 7.63 5.72 4.62
C ARG A 484 8.67 4.59 4.74
N ALA A 485 8.75 3.70 3.76
CA ALA A 485 9.75 2.63 3.72
C ALA A 485 11.20 3.15 3.76
N LYS A 486 11.51 4.26 3.06
CA LYS A 486 12.84 4.90 3.10
C LYS A 486 13.14 5.57 4.43
N ILE A 487 12.13 6.13 5.10
CA ILE A 487 12.27 6.68 6.45
C ILE A 487 12.59 5.54 7.43
N SER A 488 11.79 4.46 7.43
CA SER A 488 12.05 3.28 8.27
C SER A 488 13.42 2.67 7.99
N GLN A 489 13.83 2.56 6.74
CA GLN A 489 15.17 2.05 6.37
C GLN A 489 16.29 2.93 6.92
N THR A 490 16.18 4.25 6.80
CA THR A 490 17.18 5.19 7.34
C THR A 490 17.25 5.14 8.87
N LEU A 491 16.11 4.97 9.55
CA LEU A 491 16.05 4.99 11.02
C LEU A 491 16.41 3.65 11.67
N TYR A 492 15.95 2.52 11.12
CA TYR A 492 15.92 1.24 11.84
C TYR A 492 16.92 0.18 11.35
N MET A 493 17.46 0.28 10.13
CA MET A 493 18.47 -0.67 9.64
C MET A 493 19.67 -0.84 10.61
N PRO A 494 20.25 0.23 11.21
CA PRO A 494 21.38 0.08 12.13
C PRO A 494 21.09 -0.70 13.42
N TYR A 495 19.81 -0.88 13.77
CA TYR A 495 19.38 -1.71 14.89
C TYR A 495 19.16 -3.16 14.45
N ILE A 496 18.47 -3.35 13.32
CA ILE A 496 18.15 -4.68 12.79
C ILE A 496 19.39 -5.43 12.29
N GLU A 497 20.35 -4.75 11.65
CA GLU A 497 21.65 -5.32 11.23
C GLU A 497 22.50 -5.82 12.40
N ARG A 498 22.26 -5.33 13.63
CA ARG A 498 22.95 -5.79 14.84
C ARG A 498 22.27 -7.01 15.50
N THR A 499 21.03 -7.33 15.13
CA THR A 499 20.30 -8.44 15.78
C THR A 499 20.97 -9.78 15.47
N PRO A 500 21.17 -10.66 16.47
CA PRO A 500 21.72 -12.01 16.23
C PRO A 500 20.87 -12.85 15.27
N LEU A 501 19.55 -12.64 15.28
CA LEU A 501 18.55 -13.39 14.51
C LEU A 501 18.76 -13.31 12.99
N PHE A 502 19.15 -12.15 12.46
CA PHE A 502 19.32 -11.92 11.01
C PHE A 502 20.77 -11.94 10.52
N LYS A 503 21.69 -12.47 11.34
CA LYS A 503 23.11 -12.57 11.00
C LYS A 503 23.31 -13.38 9.70
N GLY A 504 23.82 -12.74 8.65
CA GLY A 504 24.08 -13.36 7.35
C GLY A 504 22.89 -13.41 6.38
N CYS A 505 21.74 -12.84 6.74
CA CYS A 505 20.61 -12.66 5.80
C CYS A 505 20.93 -11.65 4.69
N SER A 506 20.20 -11.67 3.58
CA SER A 506 20.37 -10.70 2.47
C SER A 506 19.95 -9.27 2.86
N ALA A 507 20.54 -8.27 2.20
CA ALA A 507 20.21 -6.87 2.44
C ALA A 507 18.79 -6.53 1.93
N GLU A 508 18.34 -7.21 0.88
CA GLU A 508 17.01 -7.12 0.29
C GLU A 508 15.93 -7.62 1.26
N PHE A 509 16.18 -8.75 1.94
CA PHE A 509 15.33 -9.28 3.02
C PHE A 509 15.21 -8.29 4.19
N LEU A 510 16.34 -7.76 4.67
CA LEU A 510 16.36 -6.75 5.73
C LEU A 510 15.60 -5.48 5.34
N GLN A 511 15.75 -5.01 4.11
CA GLN A 511 14.99 -3.87 3.56
C GLN A 511 13.48 -4.12 3.56
N GLN A 512 13.02 -5.36 3.32
CA GLN A 512 11.60 -5.73 3.34
C GLN A 512 11.02 -5.87 4.74
N ILE A 513 11.81 -6.35 5.71
CA ILE A 513 11.42 -6.36 7.13
C ILE A 513 11.30 -4.93 7.63
N VAL A 514 12.35 -4.11 7.46
CA VAL A 514 12.37 -2.74 8.00
C VAL A 514 11.30 -1.84 7.39
N ALA A 515 10.92 -2.05 6.13
CA ALA A 515 9.81 -1.34 5.49
C ALA A 515 8.42 -1.62 6.13
N ARG A 516 8.29 -2.62 7.00
CA ARG A 516 7.04 -3.02 7.69
C ARG A 516 7.07 -2.85 9.21
N LEU A 517 8.19 -2.43 9.80
CA LEU A 517 8.29 -2.20 11.24
C LEU A 517 7.42 -1.02 11.70
N GLN A 518 6.75 -1.20 12.83
CA GLN A 518 5.97 -0.18 13.53
C GLN A 518 6.66 0.15 14.86
N GLU A 519 6.64 1.41 15.28
CA GLU A 519 7.30 1.87 16.51
C GLU A 519 6.32 1.98 17.67
N GLU A 520 6.69 1.43 18.82
CA GLU A 520 5.86 1.41 20.05
C GLU A 520 6.69 1.74 21.29
N PHE A 521 6.05 2.36 22.28
CA PHE A 521 6.66 2.78 23.54
C PHE A 521 5.95 2.12 24.73
N TYR A 522 6.74 1.64 25.69
CA TYR A 522 6.23 0.98 26.90
C TYR A 522 6.88 1.54 28.17
N LEU A 523 6.10 1.64 29.24
CA LEU A 523 6.50 2.19 30.52
C LEU A 523 7.15 1.13 31.44
N PRO A 524 8.00 1.55 32.41
CA PRO A 524 8.52 0.68 33.46
C PRO A 524 7.43 -0.13 34.17
N GLU A 525 7.74 -1.40 34.44
CA GLU A 525 6.86 -2.43 35.01
C GLU A 525 5.62 -2.83 34.17
N GLU A 526 5.43 -2.30 32.95
CA GLU A 526 4.47 -2.89 31.99
C GLU A 526 4.97 -4.26 31.48
N VAL A 527 4.03 -5.18 31.24
CA VAL A 527 4.31 -6.51 30.64
C VAL A 527 3.97 -6.44 29.15
N VAL A 528 4.95 -6.74 28.30
CA VAL A 528 4.81 -6.69 26.82
C VAL A 528 4.22 -8.00 26.29
N LEU A 529 4.73 -9.15 26.78
CA LEU A 529 4.24 -10.49 26.44
C LEU A 529 4.06 -11.33 27.71
N GLU A 530 2.96 -12.06 27.81
CA GLU A 530 2.62 -12.93 28.95
C GLU A 530 2.98 -14.40 28.68
N GLN A 531 3.47 -15.11 29.69
CA GLN A 531 3.81 -16.53 29.61
C GLN A 531 2.56 -17.39 29.34
N GLY A 532 2.66 -18.31 28.38
CA GLY A 532 1.55 -19.16 27.94
C GLY A 532 0.55 -18.49 27.00
N SER A 533 0.71 -17.19 26.68
CA SER A 533 -0.07 -16.54 25.62
C SER A 533 0.36 -17.01 24.23
N VAL A 534 -0.54 -16.93 23.24
CA VAL A 534 -0.21 -17.06 21.82
C VAL A 534 0.22 -15.68 21.32
N VAL A 535 1.36 -15.61 20.62
CA VAL A 535 1.98 -14.35 20.21
C VAL A 535 2.14 -14.31 18.70
N ASP A 536 1.60 -13.24 18.10
CA ASP A 536 1.66 -12.97 16.66
C ASP A 536 2.46 -11.68 16.34
N GLN A 537 3.29 -11.22 17.28
CA GLN A 537 4.11 -10.00 17.18
C GLN A 537 5.56 -10.24 17.64
N LEU A 538 6.52 -9.94 16.76
CA LEU A 538 7.97 -9.99 17.02
C LEU A 538 8.46 -8.59 17.39
N TYR A 539 9.28 -8.46 18.43
CA TYR A 539 9.77 -7.17 18.91
C TYR A 539 11.30 -7.07 18.84
N PHE A 540 11.80 -5.87 18.53
CA PHE A 540 13.22 -5.52 18.55
C PHE A 540 13.47 -4.34 19.48
N VAL A 541 14.49 -4.43 20.34
CA VAL A 541 14.81 -3.39 21.34
C VAL A 541 15.70 -2.32 20.72
N CYS A 542 15.18 -1.10 20.55
CA CYS A 542 15.97 0.05 20.11
C CYS A 542 16.56 0.84 21.28
N GLN A 543 15.84 0.97 22.39
CA GLN A 543 16.28 1.69 23.58
C GLN A 543 15.53 1.19 24.82
N GLY A 544 16.16 1.27 25.99
CA GLY A 544 15.66 0.74 27.25
C GLY A 544 16.12 -0.70 27.51
N ALA A 545 15.67 -1.26 28.64
CA ALA A 545 15.98 -2.62 29.06
C ALA A 545 14.71 -3.35 29.54
N LEU A 546 14.64 -4.65 29.26
CA LEU A 546 13.54 -5.54 29.69
C LEU A 546 14.07 -6.78 30.40
N LYS A 547 13.25 -7.33 31.29
CA LYS A 547 13.46 -8.62 31.98
C LYS A 547 12.45 -9.65 31.48
N GLY A 548 12.95 -10.72 30.88
CA GLY A 548 12.24 -12.00 30.77
C GLY A 548 12.22 -12.67 32.13
N VAL A 549 11.05 -13.14 32.58
CA VAL A 549 10.84 -13.82 33.86
C VAL A 549 9.97 -15.04 33.61
N GLY A 550 10.52 -16.23 33.84
CA GLY A 550 9.72 -17.46 33.88
C GLY A 550 9.02 -17.57 35.24
N ILE A 551 7.74 -17.91 35.25
CA ILE A 551 7.05 -18.37 36.45
C ILE A 551 7.12 -19.90 36.45
N GLY A 552 7.81 -20.46 37.45
CA GLY A 552 7.88 -21.90 37.67
C GLY A 552 6.54 -22.47 38.16
N LYS A 553 6.39 -23.80 38.12
CA LYS A 553 5.13 -24.48 38.51
C LYS A 553 4.69 -24.22 39.96
N ASP A 554 5.65 -23.89 40.83
CA ASP A 554 5.43 -23.55 42.24
C ASP A 554 5.20 -22.05 42.48
N GLY A 555 5.08 -21.24 41.41
CA GLY A 555 4.81 -19.80 41.48
C GLY A 555 6.01 -18.92 41.81
N GLN A 556 7.22 -19.48 41.88
CA GLN A 556 8.46 -18.70 42.03
C GLN A 556 8.98 -18.19 40.68
N GLU A 557 9.66 -17.04 40.69
CA GLU A 557 10.32 -16.47 39.51
C GLU A 557 11.63 -17.25 39.22
N GLU A 558 11.66 -18.00 38.12
CA GLU A 558 12.85 -18.69 37.62
C GLU A 558 13.50 -17.90 36.47
N ALA A 559 14.84 -17.81 36.52
CA ALA A 559 15.74 -17.27 35.49
C ALA A 559 15.34 -15.89 34.90
N SER A 560 15.90 -14.81 35.46
CA SER A 560 15.84 -13.49 34.84
C SER A 560 16.73 -13.41 33.59
N LEU A 561 16.11 -13.10 32.44
CA LEU A 561 16.77 -12.90 31.15
C LEU A 561 16.75 -11.41 30.80
N MET A 562 17.90 -10.76 30.72
CA MET A 562 17.94 -9.36 30.25
C MET A 562 17.83 -9.27 28.73
N PHE A 563 17.22 -8.18 28.26
CA PHE A 563 17.16 -7.77 26.86
C PHE A 563 17.59 -6.30 26.77
N GLU A 564 18.62 -6.03 25.97
CA GLU A 564 19.21 -4.70 25.78
C GLU A 564 19.13 -4.29 24.29
N GLN A 565 19.70 -3.14 23.94
CA GLN A 565 19.67 -2.61 22.57
C GLN A 565 20.25 -3.61 21.55
N GLY A 566 19.43 -3.99 20.57
CA GLY A 566 19.81 -4.95 19.51
C GLY A 566 19.38 -6.40 19.77
N ASN A 567 18.85 -6.73 20.95
CA ASN A 567 18.16 -8.01 21.15
C ASN A 567 16.76 -7.98 20.51
N SER A 568 16.27 -9.16 20.12
CA SER A 568 14.86 -9.40 19.77
C SER A 568 14.15 -10.25 20.84
N PHE A 569 12.82 -10.25 20.80
CA PHE A 569 12.01 -11.21 21.55
C PHE A 569 10.66 -11.52 20.89
N GLY A 570 10.18 -12.74 21.11
CA GLY A 570 8.92 -13.27 20.54
C GLY A 570 9.14 -14.17 19.32
N GLU A 571 10.37 -14.23 18.81
CA GLU A 571 10.80 -15.08 17.69
C GLU A 571 10.51 -16.57 17.94
N ILE A 572 10.74 -17.07 19.16
CA ILE A 572 10.47 -18.47 19.50
C ILE A 572 8.97 -18.80 19.34
N ALA A 573 8.10 -17.93 19.85
CA ALA A 573 6.65 -18.12 19.81
C ALA A 573 6.09 -18.08 18.38
N ILE A 574 6.62 -17.19 17.54
CA ILE A 574 6.19 -17.05 16.14
C ILE A 574 6.72 -18.17 15.25
N LEU A 575 8.04 -18.40 15.26
CA LEU A 575 8.71 -19.29 14.32
C LEU A 575 8.41 -20.76 14.61
N CYS A 576 8.39 -21.14 15.90
CA CYS A 576 8.06 -22.49 16.32
C CYS A 576 6.56 -22.68 16.55
N ASN A 577 5.74 -21.62 16.42
CA ASN A 577 4.31 -21.60 16.69
C ASN A 577 3.93 -22.21 18.06
N VAL A 578 4.71 -21.88 19.09
CA VAL A 578 4.51 -22.31 20.50
C VAL A 578 3.99 -21.16 21.37
N PRO A 579 3.33 -21.42 22.50
CA PRO A 579 3.01 -20.39 23.48
C PRO A 579 4.27 -19.71 24.02
N GLN A 580 4.16 -18.43 24.37
CA GLN A 580 5.26 -17.61 24.88
C GLN A 580 5.90 -18.22 26.15
N PRO A 581 7.22 -18.50 26.16
CA PRO A 581 7.83 -19.27 27.25
C PRO A 581 8.10 -18.51 28.55
N TYR A 582 8.17 -17.18 28.53
CA TYR A 582 8.43 -16.33 29.71
C TYR A 582 7.70 -15.00 29.61
N ASN A 583 7.31 -14.42 30.75
CA ASN A 583 6.78 -13.06 30.79
C ASN A 583 7.88 -12.08 30.43
N ILE A 584 7.59 -11.02 29.67
CA ILE A 584 8.55 -9.96 29.36
C ILE A 584 8.06 -8.67 29.98
N ARG A 585 8.76 -8.20 31.03
CA ARG A 585 8.43 -6.95 31.72
C ARG A 585 9.48 -5.89 31.44
N VAL A 586 9.02 -4.66 31.24
CA VAL A 586 9.86 -3.49 31.02
C VAL A 586 10.52 -3.05 32.33
N CYS A 587 11.82 -2.76 32.32
CA CYS A 587 12.56 -2.23 33.48
C CYS A 587 12.69 -0.71 33.43
N GLU A 588 12.99 -0.17 32.25
CA GLU A 588 13.17 1.25 31.96
C GLU A 588 12.35 1.62 30.72
N LEU A 589 12.03 2.90 30.49
CA LEU A 589 11.26 3.34 29.32
C LEU A 589 11.82 2.73 28.02
N CYS A 590 11.04 1.85 27.39
CA CYS A 590 11.45 1.10 26.23
C CYS A 590 10.87 1.67 24.93
N ARG A 591 11.72 1.76 23.91
CA ARG A 591 11.37 2.02 22.51
C ARG A 591 11.57 0.72 21.73
N LEU A 592 10.47 0.14 21.26
CA LEU A 592 10.46 -1.14 20.56
C LEU A 592 10.00 -0.97 19.11
N LEU A 593 10.48 -1.87 18.25
CA LEU A 593 9.96 -2.04 16.89
C LEU A 593 9.19 -3.35 16.79
N ARG A 594 7.91 -3.27 16.43
CA ARG A 594 7.01 -4.40 16.23
C ARG A 594 7.01 -4.85 14.76
N LEU A 595 7.05 -6.17 14.54
CA LEU A 595 6.80 -6.83 13.27
C LEU A 595 5.67 -7.84 13.43
N ASP A 596 4.62 -7.71 12.64
CA ASP A 596 3.45 -8.60 12.70
C ASP A 596 3.74 -9.94 11.99
N LYS A 597 3.29 -11.06 12.58
CA LYS A 597 3.54 -12.43 12.09
C LYS A 597 3.16 -12.64 10.62
N GLU A 598 1.99 -12.13 10.20
CA GLU A 598 1.57 -12.20 8.78
C GLU A 598 2.59 -11.54 7.84
N SER A 599 3.17 -10.41 8.24
CA SER A 599 4.20 -9.71 7.47
C SER A 599 5.52 -10.50 7.44
N LEU A 600 5.91 -11.14 8.56
CA LEU A 600 7.10 -11.99 8.60
C LEU A 600 6.92 -13.22 7.72
N THR A 601 5.84 -13.99 7.89
CA THR A 601 5.54 -15.20 7.08
C THR A 601 5.46 -14.88 5.59
N TYR A 602 4.87 -13.74 5.20
CA TYR A 602 4.85 -13.28 3.80
C TYR A 602 6.25 -13.00 3.25
N ILE A 603 7.15 -12.40 4.05
CA ILE A 603 8.54 -12.15 3.62
C ILE A 603 9.33 -13.47 3.54
N LEU A 604 9.22 -14.36 4.52
CA LEU A 604 9.92 -15.66 4.53
C LEU A 604 9.53 -16.51 3.32
N GLY A 605 8.24 -16.55 2.96
CA GLY A 605 7.75 -17.24 1.76
C GLY A 605 8.29 -16.69 0.42
N ILE A 606 8.92 -15.51 0.41
CA ILE A 606 9.65 -14.95 -0.74
C ILE A 606 11.17 -15.16 -0.61
N TYR A 607 11.72 -14.97 0.58
CA TYR A 607 13.16 -15.02 0.88
C TYR A 607 13.55 -16.34 1.58
N PHE A 608 13.12 -17.46 1.01
CA PHE A 608 13.28 -18.79 1.61
C PHE A 608 14.73 -19.17 1.95
N ALA A 609 15.72 -18.70 1.18
CA ALA A 609 17.14 -18.91 1.49
C ALA A 609 17.63 -18.17 2.76
N ASP A 610 16.95 -17.09 3.17
CA ASP A 610 17.23 -16.37 4.42
C ASP A 610 16.40 -16.92 5.60
N GLU A 611 15.25 -17.55 5.34
CA GLU A 611 14.48 -18.30 6.35
C GLU A 611 15.31 -19.42 6.99
N ARG A 612 16.02 -20.22 6.18
CA ARG A 612 16.94 -21.25 6.70
C ARG A 612 18.03 -20.67 7.62
N LYS A 613 18.61 -19.51 7.27
CA LYS A 613 19.64 -18.84 8.10
C LYS A 613 19.07 -18.31 9.41
N LEU A 614 17.84 -17.82 9.37
CA LEU A 614 17.12 -17.32 10.55
C LEU A 614 16.86 -18.48 11.54
N LEU A 615 16.47 -19.65 11.03
CA LEU A 615 16.30 -20.87 11.83
C LEU A 615 17.62 -21.45 12.38
N SER A 616 18.73 -21.37 11.63
CA SER A 616 20.06 -21.74 12.15
C SER A 616 20.54 -20.73 13.21
N ASN A 617 20.34 -19.43 13.00
CA ASN A 617 20.68 -18.41 14.00
C ASN A 617 19.90 -18.59 15.32
N LEU A 618 18.64 -19.03 15.26
CA LEU A 618 17.82 -19.35 16.43
C LEU A 618 18.32 -20.57 17.22
N THR A 619 19.04 -21.50 16.58
CA THR A 619 19.49 -22.77 17.19
C THR A 619 20.98 -22.79 17.57
N GLU A 620 21.85 -22.07 16.85
CA GLU A 620 23.30 -22.03 17.10
C GLU A 620 23.75 -20.96 18.11
N SER A 621 22.95 -19.91 18.35
CA SER A 621 23.39 -18.74 19.12
C SER A 621 23.38 -18.96 20.64
N ASN A 622 24.49 -18.65 21.32
CA ASN A 622 24.68 -18.94 22.75
C ASN A 622 23.67 -18.23 23.69
N GLU A 623 23.15 -17.05 23.34
CA GLU A 623 22.09 -16.38 24.11
C GLU A 623 20.79 -17.20 24.12
N TYR A 624 20.45 -17.81 22.99
CA TYR A 624 19.27 -18.65 22.81
C TYR A 624 19.55 -20.08 23.30
N GLY A 625 20.79 -20.57 23.22
CA GLY A 625 21.21 -21.90 23.64
C GLY A 625 21.04 -22.22 25.14
N LEU A 626 20.73 -21.24 25.99
CA LEU A 626 20.23 -21.47 27.36
C LEU A 626 18.70 -21.58 27.40
N ARG A 627 17.98 -20.72 26.66
CA ARG A 627 16.52 -20.67 26.58
C ARG A 627 15.95 -21.90 25.86
N VAL A 628 16.52 -22.23 24.71
CA VAL A 628 16.18 -23.38 23.85
C VAL A 628 16.46 -24.72 24.55
N LYS A 629 17.41 -24.80 25.50
CA LYS A 629 17.65 -26.05 26.26
C LYS A 629 16.47 -26.48 27.14
N GLN A 630 15.56 -25.58 27.50
CA GLN A 630 14.32 -25.92 28.21
C GLN A 630 13.16 -26.30 27.27
N ILE A 631 13.23 -25.93 25.98
CA ILE A 631 12.18 -26.12 24.95
C ILE A 631 12.68 -27.03 23.80
N GLY A 632 13.82 -27.70 24.01
CA GLY A 632 14.59 -28.38 22.97
C GLY A 632 13.87 -29.43 22.11
N PRO A 633 12.99 -30.32 22.66
CA PRO A 633 12.32 -31.30 21.83
C PRO A 633 11.29 -30.67 20.89
N ASP A 634 10.50 -29.71 21.37
CA ASP A 634 9.39 -29.13 20.60
C ASP A 634 9.88 -28.22 19.47
N ILE A 635 10.96 -27.46 19.71
CA ILE A 635 11.61 -26.64 18.68
C ILE A 635 12.22 -27.55 17.60
N LYS A 636 12.92 -28.63 18.00
CA LYS A 636 13.49 -29.59 17.03
C LYS A 636 12.40 -30.32 16.24
N PHE A 637 11.26 -30.62 16.86
CA PHE A 637 10.09 -31.22 16.20
C PHE A 637 9.48 -30.28 15.15
N HIS A 638 9.33 -28.98 15.46
CA HIS A 638 8.80 -28.00 14.50
C HIS A 638 9.77 -27.73 13.33
N ILE A 639 11.08 -27.68 13.59
CA ILE A 639 12.09 -27.59 12.52
C ILE A 639 12.02 -28.84 11.63
N GLY A 640 11.97 -30.05 12.21
CA GLY A 640 11.82 -31.28 11.44
C GLY A 640 10.55 -31.29 10.57
N LYS A 641 9.42 -30.79 11.11
CA LYS A 641 8.17 -30.64 10.36
C LYS A 641 8.29 -29.64 9.19
N GLN A 642 9.02 -28.53 9.36
CA GLN A 642 9.31 -27.62 8.25
C GLN A 642 10.22 -28.28 7.21
N GLU A 643 11.20 -29.08 7.62
CA GLU A 643 12.04 -29.84 6.70
C GLU A 643 11.26 -30.93 5.94
N GLU A 644 10.26 -31.57 6.58
CA GLU A 644 9.29 -32.44 5.90
C GLU A 644 8.45 -31.67 4.86
N GLU A 645 7.92 -30.49 5.20
CA GLU A 645 7.12 -29.67 4.26
C GLU A 645 7.97 -29.18 3.05
N LEU A 646 9.22 -28.82 3.27
CA LEU A 646 10.16 -28.42 2.23
C LEU A 646 10.59 -29.61 1.36
N THR A 647 10.77 -30.78 1.96
CA THR A 647 10.99 -32.05 1.25
C THR A 647 9.78 -32.41 0.38
N LEU A 648 8.56 -32.24 0.91
CA LEU A 648 7.32 -32.42 0.16
C LEU A 648 7.25 -31.46 -1.03
N ARG A 649 7.60 -30.18 -0.87
CA ARG A 649 7.61 -29.21 -1.99
C ARG A 649 8.63 -29.57 -3.08
N VAL A 650 9.82 -30.04 -2.72
CA VAL A 650 10.84 -30.55 -3.68
C VAL A 650 10.33 -31.79 -4.41
N ASN A 651 9.74 -32.75 -3.69
CA ASN A 651 9.14 -33.95 -4.27
C ASN A 651 7.95 -33.62 -5.20
N THR A 652 7.11 -32.66 -4.83
CA THR A 652 6.00 -32.15 -5.65
C THR A 652 6.50 -31.50 -6.94
N ALA A 653 7.52 -30.64 -6.87
CA ALA A 653 8.12 -30.02 -8.06
C ALA A 653 8.72 -31.07 -9.01
N ALA A 654 9.40 -32.10 -8.47
CA ALA A 654 9.94 -33.21 -9.26
C ALA A 654 8.83 -34.10 -9.88
N PHE A 655 7.71 -34.31 -9.17
CA PHE A 655 6.55 -35.06 -9.65
C PHE A 655 5.73 -34.32 -10.73
N HIS A 656 5.79 -32.99 -10.77
CA HIS A 656 5.14 -32.17 -11.81
C HIS A 656 6.08 -31.71 -12.94
N GLY A 657 7.38 -31.97 -12.83
CA GLY A 657 8.37 -31.61 -13.86
C GLY A 657 8.82 -30.15 -13.81
N GLU A 658 8.59 -29.45 -12.70
CA GLU A 658 8.79 -27.99 -12.58
C GLU A 658 10.26 -27.62 -12.30
N LEU A 659 11.12 -27.84 -13.31
CA LEU A 659 12.57 -27.64 -13.22
C LEU A 659 12.98 -26.31 -12.59
N ASN A 660 12.33 -25.20 -12.94
CA ASN A 660 12.64 -23.87 -12.38
C ASN A 660 12.42 -23.83 -10.86
N GLN A 661 11.24 -24.27 -10.38
CA GLN A 661 10.93 -24.29 -8.95
C GLN A 661 11.87 -25.22 -8.18
N LEU A 662 12.16 -26.40 -8.75
CA LEU A 662 13.11 -27.35 -8.19
C LEU A 662 14.53 -26.77 -8.10
N THR A 663 14.96 -26.06 -9.14
CA THR A 663 16.28 -25.40 -9.19
C THR A 663 16.41 -24.33 -8.11
N ASP A 664 15.39 -23.49 -7.94
CA ASP A 664 15.43 -22.40 -6.96
C ASP A 664 15.29 -22.92 -5.52
N LEU A 665 14.55 -24.01 -5.28
CA LEU A 665 14.52 -24.72 -4.00
C LEU A 665 15.88 -25.32 -3.62
N ILE A 666 16.56 -25.99 -4.54
CA ILE A 666 17.89 -26.58 -4.27
C ILE A 666 18.95 -25.48 -4.09
N ARG A 667 18.92 -24.41 -4.89
CA ARG A 667 19.78 -23.22 -4.69
C ARG A 667 19.57 -22.53 -3.34
N ALA A 668 18.34 -22.59 -2.80
CA ALA A 668 18.03 -22.10 -1.46
C ALA A 668 18.38 -23.10 -0.33
N GLY A 669 19.06 -24.21 -0.66
CA GLY A 669 19.63 -25.13 0.32
C GLY A 669 18.68 -26.23 0.83
N VAL A 670 17.68 -26.64 0.07
CA VAL A 670 17.01 -27.94 0.34
C VAL A 670 17.91 -29.06 -0.18
N ASP A 671 18.29 -30.01 0.69
CA ASP A 671 19.09 -31.17 0.29
C ASP A 671 18.25 -32.13 -0.59
N PRO A 672 18.60 -32.35 -1.87
CA PRO A 672 17.77 -33.13 -2.80
C PRO A 672 17.78 -34.64 -2.52
N LYS A 673 18.43 -35.09 -1.44
CA LYS A 673 18.49 -36.49 -1.00
C LYS A 673 17.29 -36.91 -0.15
N ASN A 674 16.53 -35.97 0.43
CA ASN A 674 15.40 -36.28 1.30
C ASN A 674 14.27 -36.97 0.52
N THR A 675 13.66 -38.00 1.11
CA THR A 675 12.65 -38.85 0.47
C THR A 675 11.22 -38.53 0.90
N ASP A 676 10.23 -39.00 0.13
CA ASP A 676 8.83 -39.05 0.57
C ASP A 676 8.58 -40.13 1.64
N TYR A 677 7.34 -40.24 2.13
CA TYR A 677 6.92 -41.25 3.12
C TYR A 677 7.03 -42.71 2.62
N ASP A 678 7.07 -42.92 1.30
CA ASP A 678 7.30 -44.22 0.65
C ASP A 678 8.81 -44.49 0.41
N GLY A 679 9.71 -43.61 0.87
CA GLY A 679 11.16 -43.72 0.67
C GLY A 679 11.63 -43.29 -0.72
N ARG A 680 10.77 -42.72 -1.56
CA ARG A 680 11.14 -42.25 -2.90
C ARG A 680 11.89 -40.93 -2.83
N SER A 681 13.08 -40.89 -3.42
CA SER A 681 13.79 -39.64 -3.69
C SER A 681 13.12 -38.84 -4.83
N PRO A 682 13.43 -37.54 -4.99
CA PRO A 682 12.92 -36.73 -6.12
C PRO A 682 13.23 -37.37 -7.49
N LEU A 683 14.35 -38.10 -7.58
CA LEU A 683 14.78 -38.80 -8.81
C LEU A 683 13.86 -39.97 -9.17
N HIS A 684 13.27 -40.68 -8.19
CA HIS A 684 12.24 -41.69 -8.45
C HIS A 684 10.97 -41.05 -9.05
N LEU A 685 10.56 -39.90 -8.52
CA LEU A 685 9.34 -39.20 -8.96
C LEU A 685 9.50 -38.66 -10.38
N ALA A 686 10.65 -38.05 -10.68
CA ALA A 686 11.00 -37.62 -12.03
C ALA A 686 11.11 -38.81 -13.02
N ALA A 687 11.67 -39.93 -12.58
CA ALA A 687 11.76 -41.17 -13.36
C ALA A 687 10.39 -41.80 -13.66
N SER A 688 9.48 -41.82 -12.68
CA SER A 688 8.08 -42.30 -12.81
C SER A 688 7.18 -41.42 -13.70
N LYS A 689 7.70 -40.28 -14.17
CA LYS A 689 6.99 -39.33 -15.05
C LYS A 689 7.73 -39.00 -16.35
N GLY A 690 8.95 -39.52 -16.54
CA GLY A 690 9.71 -39.32 -17.76
C GLY A 690 10.33 -37.93 -17.92
N TYR A 691 10.49 -37.16 -16.84
CA TYR A 691 11.06 -35.81 -16.89
C TYR A 691 12.59 -35.84 -17.01
N GLU A 692 13.08 -35.99 -18.25
CA GLU A 692 14.49 -36.10 -18.62
C GLU A 692 15.36 -34.95 -18.09
N GLU A 693 14.93 -33.70 -18.26
CA GLU A 693 15.67 -32.51 -17.81
C GLU A 693 15.79 -32.45 -16.27
N VAL A 694 14.71 -32.79 -15.56
CA VAL A 694 14.66 -32.84 -14.09
C VAL A 694 15.54 -33.96 -13.54
N ALA A 695 15.50 -35.15 -14.16
CA ALA A 695 16.39 -36.25 -13.80
C ALA A 695 17.87 -35.87 -14.05
N GLN A 696 18.17 -35.22 -15.18
CA GLN A 696 19.53 -34.77 -15.50
C GLN A 696 20.05 -33.74 -14.50
N PHE A 697 19.21 -32.81 -14.04
CA PHE A 697 19.54 -31.82 -13.02
C PHE A 697 19.77 -32.47 -11.65
N LEU A 698 18.88 -33.34 -11.18
CA LEU A 698 19.05 -34.05 -9.89
C LEU A 698 20.31 -34.92 -9.84
N ILE A 699 20.71 -35.52 -10.97
CA ILE A 699 21.97 -36.26 -11.09
C ILE A 699 23.20 -35.32 -11.04
N HIS A 700 23.07 -34.06 -11.48
CA HIS A 700 24.14 -33.06 -11.37
C HIS A 700 24.32 -32.57 -9.93
N GLU A 701 23.21 -32.36 -9.20
CA GLU A 701 23.19 -31.97 -7.78
C GLU A 701 23.54 -33.14 -6.81
N GLY A 702 23.99 -34.28 -7.33
CA GLY A 702 24.58 -35.36 -6.53
C GLY A 702 23.59 -36.26 -5.79
N VAL A 703 22.34 -36.39 -6.28
CA VAL A 703 21.40 -37.42 -5.81
C VAL A 703 21.93 -38.81 -6.17
N ASP A 704 21.84 -39.78 -5.25
CA ASP A 704 22.24 -41.16 -5.54
C ASP A 704 21.33 -41.78 -6.62
N ILE A 705 21.97 -42.19 -7.71
CA ILE A 705 21.36 -42.79 -8.89
C ILE A 705 20.77 -44.18 -8.58
N ASN A 706 21.32 -44.87 -7.57
CA ASN A 706 20.96 -46.24 -7.18
C ASN A 706 20.22 -46.29 -5.83
N CYS A 707 19.72 -45.16 -5.32
CA CYS A 707 18.87 -45.14 -4.12
C CYS A 707 17.65 -46.07 -4.30
N THR A 708 17.19 -46.69 -3.21
CA THR A 708 16.02 -47.57 -3.22
C THR A 708 14.87 -47.00 -2.40
N ASP A 709 13.64 -47.11 -2.89
CA ASP A 709 12.43 -46.81 -2.09
C ASP A 709 12.15 -47.89 -1.03
N ASN A 710 11.14 -47.68 -0.17
CA ASN A 710 10.75 -48.62 0.89
C ASN A 710 10.23 -49.98 0.35
N PHE A 711 10.10 -50.13 -0.97
CA PHE A 711 9.69 -51.35 -1.67
C PHE A 711 10.84 -51.96 -2.50
N GLY A 712 12.08 -51.46 -2.35
CA GLY A 712 13.27 -51.96 -3.05
C GLY A 712 13.42 -51.52 -4.50
N ASN A 713 12.53 -50.65 -5.01
CA ASN A 713 12.62 -50.13 -6.37
C ASN A 713 13.76 -49.13 -6.50
N THR A 714 14.39 -49.04 -7.66
CA THR A 714 15.33 -47.96 -8.02
C THR A 714 14.67 -46.99 -9.03
N PRO A 715 15.21 -45.75 -9.21
CA PRO A 715 14.71 -44.84 -10.23
C PRO A 715 14.74 -45.44 -11.64
N LEU A 716 15.76 -46.25 -11.96
CA LEU A 716 15.83 -46.95 -13.26
C LEU A 716 14.72 -47.98 -13.41
N LEU A 717 14.43 -48.79 -12.37
CA LEU A 717 13.31 -49.74 -12.42
C LEU A 717 11.97 -49.00 -12.61
N GLU A 718 11.79 -47.85 -11.95
CA GLU A 718 10.56 -47.08 -12.06
C GLU A 718 10.39 -46.44 -13.45
N ALA A 719 11.46 -45.89 -14.05
CA ALA A 719 11.43 -45.45 -15.45
C ALA A 719 11.08 -46.59 -16.42
N VAL A 720 11.61 -47.81 -16.19
CA VAL A 720 11.34 -48.99 -17.02
C VAL A 720 9.90 -49.51 -16.85
N LYS A 721 9.33 -49.48 -15.64
CA LYS A 721 7.92 -49.82 -15.38
C LYS A 721 6.94 -48.90 -16.12
N GLN A 722 7.24 -47.60 -16.18
CA GLN A 722 6.37 -46.60 -16.80
C GLN A 722 6.66 -46.39 -18.31
N GLY A 723 7.61 -47.12 -18.89
CA GLY A 723 7.96 -47.02 -20.32
C GLY A 723 8.74 -45.76 -20.72
N HIS A 724 9.46 -45.14 -19.78
CA HIS A 724 10.17 -43.87 -19.99
C HIS A 724 11.62 -44.09 -20.49
N ASP A 725 11.73 -44.65 -21.70
CA ASP A 725 12.99 -45.09 -22.34
C ASP A 725 14.13 -44.06 -22.29
N ARG A 726 13.83 -42.77 -22.48
CA ARG A 726 14.86 -41.71 -22.45
C ARG A 726 15.47 -41.52 -21.07
N VAL A 727 14.65 -41.50 -20.02
CA VAL A 727 15.12 -41.35 -18.63
C VAL A 727 15.82 -42.62 -18.18
N ALA A 728 15.33 -43.80 -18.59
CA ALA A 728 16.03 -45.06 -18.35
C ALA A 728 17.41 -45.09 -19.05
N SER A 729 17.49 -44.63 -20.30
CA SER A 729 18.75 -44.50 -21.05
C SER A 729 19.72 -43.53 -20.38
N LEU A 730 19.23 -42.38 -19.92
CA LEU A 730 20.00 -41.37 -19.19
C LEU A 730 20.57 -41.96 -17.88
N LEU A 731 19.72 -42.58 -17.06
CA LEU A 731 20.10 -43.20 -15.79
C LEU A 731 21.14 -44.31 -16.00
N PHE A 732 20.90 -45.22 -16.95
CA PHE A 732 21.84 -46.31 -17.27
C PHE A 732 23.19 -45.78 -17.79
N THR A 733 23.18 -44.78 -18.67
CA THR A 733 24.41 -44.11 -19.16
C THR A 733 25.18 -43.41 -18.04
N LYS A 734 24.51 -43.04 -16.94
CA LYS A 734 25.12 -42.48 -15.72
C LYS A 734 25.50 -43.54 -14.67
N GLY A 735 25.34 -44.84 -14.97
CA GLY A 735 25.76 -45.94 -14.10
C GLY A 735 24.68 -46.47 -13.16
N ALA A 736 23.40 -46.22 -13.45
CA ALA A 736 22.30 -46.87 -12.76
C ALA A 736 22.29 -48.39 -13.02
N LYS A 737 22.02 -49.17 -11.98
CA LYS A 737 21.83 -50.62 -12.06
C LYS A 737 20.35 -50.97 -11.92
N LEU A 738 19.87 -51.86 -12.79
CA LEU A 738 18.51 -52.37 -12.70
C LEU A 738 18.43 -53.41 -11.57
N ASN A 739 18.07 -52.97 -10.36
CA ASN A 739 17.73 -53.91 -9.29
C ASN A 739 16.32 -54.47 -9.53
N LEU A 740 16.19 -55.80 -9.57
CA LEU A 740 14.94 -56.52 -9.75
C LEU A 740 14.93 -57.71 -8.80
N GLU A 741 14.43 -57.49 -7.57
CA GLU A 741 14.18 -58.58 -6.64
C GLU A 741 13.22 -59.59 -7.27
N ASN A 742 13.58 -60.87 -7.26
CA ASN A 742 12.82 -61.93 -7.93
C ASN A 742 12.50 -61.61 -9.41
N ALA A 743 13.47 -61.10 -10.18
CA ALA A 743 13.35 -60.75 -11.60
C ALA A 743 12.53 -61.75 -12.46
N GLY A 744 12.63 -63.06 -12.18
CA GLY A 744 11.88 -64.10 -12.86
C GLY A 744 10.36 -64.00 -12.68
N ILE A 745 9.89 -63.61 -11.49
CA ILE A 745 8.47 -63.35 -11.23
C ILE A 745 8.00 -62.12 -12.01
N HIS A 746 8.78 -61.04 -11.99
CA HIS A 746 8.44 -59.81 -12.69
C HIS A 746 8.39 -59.99 -14.21
N LEU A 747 9.40 -60.66 -14.80
CA LEU A 747 9.42 -60.98 -16.23
C LEU A 747 8.31 -61.97 -16.62
N CYS A 748 8.07 -63.02 -15.83
CA CYS A 748 6.94 -63.95 -16.06
C CYS A 748 5.58 -63.25 -15.99
N MET A 749 5.39 -62.31 -15.06
CA MET A 749 4.15 -61.54 -14.93
C MET A 749 3.97 -60.52 -16.07
N ALA A 750 5.04 -59.85 -16.49
CA ALA A 750 4.99 -58.93 -17.62
C ALA A 750 4.64 -59.67 -18.93
N VAL A 751 5.12 -60.89 -19.12
CA VAL A 751 4.75 -61.74 -20.26
C VAL A 751 3.25 -62.07 -20.25
N SER A 752 2.69 -62.55 -19.14
CA SER A 752 1.25 -62.91 -19.09
C SER A 752 0.32 -61.70 -19.16
N LYS A 753 0.75 -60.53 -18.67
CA LYS A 753 0.06 -59.26 -18.86
C LYS A 753 0.26 -58.62 -20.24
N ARG A 754 1.22 -59.12 -21.03
CA ARG A 754 1.59 -58.65 -22.38
C ARG A 754 2.24 -57.26 -22.41
N GLU A 755 2.97 -56.91 -21.34
CA GLU A 755 3.74 -55.66 -21.16
C GLU A 755 5.07 -55.71 -21.97
N THR A 756 5.00 -55.53 -23.31
CA THR A 756 6.16 -55.66 -24.23
C THR A 756 7.33 -54.75 -23.90
N ASP A 757 7.06 -53.53 -23.48
CA ASP A 757 8.08 -52.49 -23.41
C ASP A 757 8.81 -52.49 -22.06
N PHE A 758 8.14 -52.94 -20.99
CA PHE A 758 8.81 -53.33 -19.75
C PHE A 758 9.79 -54.49 -19.98
N ILE A 759 9.40 -55.52 -20.73
CA ILE A 759 10.29 -56.65 -21.07
C ILE A 759 11.48 -56.15 -21.89
N ARG A 760 11.24 -55.34 -22.93
CA ARG A 760 12.28 -54.73 -23.77
C ARG A 760 13.28 -53.93 -22.94
N GLY A 761 12.80 -53.02 -22.08
CA GLY A 761 13.62 -52.19 -21.21
C GLY A 761 14.38 -53.01 -20.18
N ALA A 762 13.72 -53.93 -19.48
CA ALA A 762 14.36 -54.75 -18.46
C ALA A 762 15.51 -55.58 -19.02
N LEU A 763 15.33 -56.20 -20.20
CA LEU A 763 16.39 -56.95 -20.88
C LEU A 763 17.52 -56.03 -21.38
N ALA A 764 17.19 -54.87 -21.95
CA ALA A 764 18.18 -53.90 -22.42
C ALA A 764 19.08 -53.33 -21.29
N TYR A 765 18.54 -53.18 -20.08
CA TYR A 765 19.28 -52.68 -18.91
C TYR A 765 19.78 -53.81 -17.97
N GLY A 766 19.81 -55.06 -18.45
CA GLY A 766 20.59 -56.14 -17.84
C GLY A 766 19.83 -57.15 -16.95
N ALA A 767 18.51 -57.24 -17.03
CA ALA A 767 17.77 -58.33 -16.38
C ALA A 767 18.05 -59.68 -17.08
N ASP A 768 18.32 -60.75 -16.32
CA ASP A 768 18.56 -62.08 -16.89
C ASP A 768 17.24 -62.70 -17.43
N PRO A 769 17.11 -62.97 -18.75
CA PRO A 769 15.93 -63.61 -19.33
C PRO A 769 15.70 -65.05 -18.83
N ASN A 770 16.69 -65.67 -18.20
CA ASN A 770 16.61 -67.00 -17.60
C ASN A 770 16.23 -66.98 -16.11
N SER A 771 15.89 -65.81 -15.56
CA SER A 771 15.36 -65.70 -14.20
C SER A 771 14.06 -66.50 -14.05
N LYS A 772 13.98 -67.38 -13.04
CA LYS A 772 12.85 -68.31 -12.84
C LYS A 772 11.83 -67.85 -11.79
N ASP A 773 10.58 -68.26 -11.92
CA ASP A 773 9.51 -68.06 -10.94
C ASP A 773 9.45 -69.18 -9.86
N TYR A 774 8.47 -69.10 -8.96
CA TYR A 774 8.21 -70.11 -7.92
C TYR A 774 7.85 -71.51 -8.46
N ASP A 775 7.35 -71.61 -9.70
CA ASP A 775 7.08 -72.86 -10.41
C ASP A 775 8.27 -73.31 -11.28
N HIS A 776 9.41 -72.63 -11.14
CA HIS A 776 10.62 -72.78 -11.96
C HIS A 776 10.39 -72.56 -13.46
N ARG A 777 9.26 -71.93 -13.83
CA ARG A 777 9.04 -71.44 -15.19
C ARG A 777 9.93 -70.23 -15.41
N HIS A 778 10.39 -70.13 -16.63
CA HIS A 778 11.15 -68.98 -17.13
C HIS A 778 10.19 -68.17 -18.01
N PRO A 779 10.39 -66.86 -18.24
CA PRO A 779 9.48 -66.00 -19.01
C PRO A 779 9.13 -66.60 -20.38
N LEU A 780 10.09 -67.28 -21.01
CA LEU A 780 9.90 -67.97 -22.29
C LEU A 780 8.91 -69.16 -22.23
N HIS A 781 8.78 -69.86 -21.09
CA HIS A 781 7.75 -70.90 -20.92
C HIS A 781 6.35 -70.30 -21.04
N ILE A 782 6.11 -69.13 -20.43
CA ILE A 782 4.80 -68.47 -20.45
C ILE A 782 4.55 -67.89 -21.85
N ALA A 783 5.54 -67.24 -22.46
CA ALA A 783 5.43 -66.73 -23.83
C ALA A 783 5.13 -67.85 -24.84
N ALA A 784 5.74 -69.03 -24.68
CA ALA A 784 5.47 -70.20 -25.51
C ALA A 784 4.10 -70.83 -25.23
N ALA A 785 3.68 -70.92 -23.96
CA ALA A 785 2.36 -71.45 -23.56
C ALA A 785 1.20 -70.60 -24.09
N GLU A 786 1.32 -69.27 -24.05
CA GLU A 786 0.31 -68.33 -24.57
C GLU A 786 0.44 -68.04 -26.07
N GLY A 787 1.46 -68.58 -26.76
CA GLY A 787 1.67 -68.36 -28.19
C GLY A 787 2.14 -66.94 -28.56
N LEU A 788 2.73 -66.20 -27.62
CA LEU A 788 3.12 -64.79 -27.73
C LEU A 788 4.41 -64.61 -28.54
N TYR A 789 4.32 -64.81 -29.87
CA TYR A 789 5.47 -64.80 -30.80
C TYR A 789 6.44 -63.61 -30.60
N ILE A 790 5.92 -62.38 -30.49
CA ILE A 790 6.74 -61.17 -30.34
C ILE A 790 7.57 -61.22 -29.04
N MET A 791 6.98 -61.71 -27.95
CA MET A 791 7.65 -61.82 -26.65
C MET A 791 8.62 -63.00 -26.60
N ALA A 792 8.23 -64.14 -27.17
CA ALA A 792 9.13 -65.29 -27.30
C ALA A 792 10.36 -64.93 -28.14
N LYS A 793 10.19 -64.15 -29.21
CA LYS A 793 11.29 -63.59 -30.00
C LYS A 793 12.16 -62.65 -29.16
N LEU A 794 11.60 -61.61 -28.53
CA LEU A 794 12.38 -60.67 -27.70
C LEU A 794 13.19 -61.35 -26.59
N LEU A 795 12.63 -62.39 -25.97
CA LEU A 795 13.32 -63.19 -24.95
C LEU A 795 14.46 -64.04 -25.54
N VAL A 796 14.24 -64.71 -26.67
CA VAL A 796 15.29 -65.51 -27.35
C VAL A 796 16.39 -64.61 -27.92
N ASP A 797 16.04 -63.47 -28.52
CA ASP A 797 17.00 -62.47 -29.03
C ASP A 797 17.88 -61.90 -27.89
N ALA A 798 17.37 -61.87 -26.65
CA ALA A 798 18.12 -61.50 -25.44
C ALA A 798 18.87 -62.65 -24.75
N GLY A 799 18.77 -63.90 -25.25
CA GLY A 799 19.49 -65.06 -24.70
C GLY A 799 18.70 -65.97 -23.75
N ALA A 800 17.36 -65.98 -23.82
CA ALA A 800 16.53 -66.97 -23.12
C ALA A 800 16.79 -68.39 -23.67
N SER A 801 17.11 -69.33 -22.77
CA SER A 801 17.36 -70.72 -23.13
C SER A 801 16.07 -71.48 -23.42
N VAL A 802 15.95 -71.99 -24.65
CA VAL A 802 14.82 -72.80 -25.13
C VAL A 802 14.77 -74.22 -24.52
N LEU A 803 15.77 -74.61 -23.72
CA LEU A 803 15.97 -75.99 -23.23
C LEU A 803 15.78 -76.17 -21.72
N VAL A 804 15.56 -75.11 -20.94
CA VAL A 804 15.40 -75.25 -19.48
C VAL A 804 14.03 -75.86 -19.17
N THR A 805 13.95 -76.72 -18.15
CA THR A 805 12.70 -77.37 -17.71
C THR A 805 12.02 -76.61 -16.58
N ASP A 806 10.70 -76.48 -16.63
CA ASP A 806 9.89 -76.08 -15.47
C ASP A 806 9.80 -77.18 -14.38
N ARG A 807 9.10 -76.90 -13.28
CA ARG A 807 8.86 -77.86 -12.19
C ARG A 807 8.10 -79.14 -12.62
N ARG A 808 7.51 -79.17 -13.82
CA ARG A 808 6.83 -80.33 -14.40
C ARG A 808 7.71 -81.09 -15.40
N GLY A 809 8.96 -80.67 -15.61
CA GLY A 809 9.90 -81.30 -16.54
C GLY A 809 9.68 -80.90 -18.01
N THR A 810 8.86 -79.89 -18.29
CA THR A 810 8.55 -79.42 -19.65
C THR A 810 9.46 -78.27 -20.06
N THR A 811 9.91 -78.22 -21.32
CA THR A 811 10.68 -77.08 -21.86
C THR A 811 9.75 -76.03 -22.51
N PRO A 812 10.21 -74.78 -22.74
CA PRO A 812 9.47 -73.81 -23.54
C PRO A 812 9.18 -74.32 -24.96
N LEU A 813 10.09 -75.14 -25.53
CA LEU A 813 9.91 -75.73 -26.84
C LEU A 813 8.78 -76.78 -26.86
N ASP A 814 8.59 -77.52 -25.78
CA ASP A 814 7.46 -78.46 -25.63
C ASP A 814 6.13 -77.73 -25.43
N GLU A 815 6.12 -76.69 -24.60
CA GLU A 815 4.90 -75.91 -24.34
C GLU A 815 4.49 -75.11 -25.60
N GLY A 816 5.46 -74.58 -26.36
CA GLY A 816 5.25 -73.97 -27.68
C GLY A 816 4.79 -74.96 -28.77
N ARG A 817 5.17 -76.24 -28.65
CA ARG A 817 4.63 -77.32 -29.50
C ARG A 817 3.20 -77.69 -29.13
N LYS A 818 2.80 -77.59 -27.85
CA LYS A 818 1.43 -77.82 -27.39
C LYS A 818 0.50 -76.64 -27.70
N SER A 819 0.96 -75.40 -27.55
CA SER A 819 0.15 -74.20 -27.83
C SER A 819 -0.15 -74.04 -29.32
N GLY A 820 0.67 -74.64 -30.19
CA GLY A 820 0.21 -75.09 -31.51
C GLY A 820 -0.28 -73.98 -32.43
N ASN A 821 0.42 -72.83 -32.42
CA ASN A 821 0.08 -71.67 -33.24
C ASN A 821 -0.06 -72.08 -34.72
N LYS A 822 -1.30 -72.08 -35.21
CA LYS A 822 -1.57 -72.06 -36.64
C LYS A 822 -0.90 -70.81 -37.20
N ILE A 823 -0.26 -70.92 -38.36
CA ILE A 823 0.24 -69.73 -39.07
C ILE A 823 -0.98 -68.84 -39.33
N HIS A 824 -1.05 -67.69 -38.65
CA HIS A 824 -2.08 -66.69 -38.87
C HIS A 824 -1.85 -66.07 -40.26
N GLN A 825 -2.43 -66.71 -41.28
CA GLN A 825 -2.54 -66.14 -42.61
C GLN A 825 -3.42 -64.90 -42.51
N ARG A 826 -2.78 -63.73 -42.48
CA ARG A 826 -3.46 -62.43 -42.37
C ARG A 826 -4.31 -62.21 -43.62
N LEU A 827 -5.51 -61.66 -43.45
CA LEU A 827 -6.41 -61.27 -44.53
C LEU A 827 -6.44 -59.75 -44.65
N CYS A 828 -6.41 -59.22 -45.88
CA CYS A 828 -6.70 -57.80 -46.14
C CYS A 828 -7.83 -57.67 -47.15
N SER A 829 -8.61 -56.60 -47.04
CA SER A 829 -9.68 -56.26 -47.99
C SER A 829 -9.19 -55.16 -48.94
N VAL A 830 -9.02 -55.48 -50.23
CA VAL A 830 -8.50 -54.52 -51.23
C VAL A 830 -9.62 -53.98 -52.10
N PHE A 831 -9.74 -52.64 -52.19
CA PHE A 831 -10.79 -51.94 -52.92
C PHE A 831 -10.24 -51.17 -54.15
N PRO A 832 -10.96 -51.13 -55.28
CA PRO A 832 -10.50 -50.54 -56.55
C PRO A 832 -10.87 -49.04 -56.70
N CYS A 833 -10.56 -48.23 -55.68
CA CYS A 833 -10.78 -46.77 -55.67
C CYS A 833 -9.94 -46.08 -54.58
N HIS A 834 -9.73 -44.77 -54.68
CA HIS A 834 -9.04 -43.97 -53.66
C HIS A 834 -9.92 -43.77 -52.40
N PRO A 835 -9.38 -43.84 -51.16
CA PRO A 835 -10.18 -43.84 -49.93
C PRO A 835 -11.03 -42.57 -49.72
N LEU A 836 -10.57 -41.42 -50.22
CA LEU A 836 -11.28 -40.13 -50.09
C LEU A 836 -12.36 -39.88 -51.16
N ASN A 837 -12.61 -40.80 -52.09
CA ASN A 837 -13.60 -40.57 -53.17
C ASN A 837 -15.01 -41.01 -52.74
N THR A 838 -15.92 -40.04 -52.53
CA THR A 838 -17.24 -40.24 -51.92
C THR A 838 -18.37 -40.61 -52.87
N ASP A 839 -18.28 -40.26 -54.16
CA ASP A 839 -19.45 -40.15 -55.06
C ASP A 839 -19.61 -41.29 -56.10
N VAL A 840 -19.02 -42.45 -55.83
CA VAL A 840 -19.23 -43.67 -56.63
C VAL A 840 -19.84 -44.77 -55.77
N LYS A 841 -20.94 -45.37 -56.25
CA LYS A 841 -21.57 -46.56 -55.65
C LYS A 841 -20.48 -47.59 -55.31
N ARG A 842 -20.39 -47.98 -54.03
CA ARG A 842 -19.34 -48.87 -53.49
C ARG A 842 -19.05 -50.03 -54.44
N LYS A 843 -17.91 -49.97 -55.13
CA LYS A 843 -17.38 -51.12 -55.88
C LYS A 843 -17.01 -52.21 -54.87
N GLU A 844 -17.35 -53.45 -55.17
CA GLU A 844 -17.04 -54.57 -54.28
C GLU A 844 -15.52 -54.77 -54.19
N GLY A 845 -15.01 -54.88 -52.97
CA GLY A 845 -13.60 -55.16 -52.70
C GLY A 845 -13.34 -56.66 -52.59
N VAL A 846 -12.11 -57.08 -52.83
CA VAL A 846 -11.69 -58.49 -52.79
C VAL A 846 -10.88 -58.74 -51.51
N MET A 847 -11.30 -59.73 -50.73
CA MET A 847 -10.45 -60.25 -49.65
C MET A 847 -9.32 -61.11 -50.22
N LEU A 848 -8.11 -60.84 -49.76
CA LEU A 848 -6.89 -61.56 -50.13
C LEU A 848 -6.15 -62.01 -48.87
N TRP A 849 -5.58 -63.20 -48.93
CA TRP A 849 -4.49 -63.57 -48.02
C TRP A 849 -3.29 -62.67 -48.33
N ILE A 850 -2.63 -62.15 -47.30
CA ILE A 850 -1.44 -61.33 -47.45
C ILE A 850 -0.27 -62.25 -47.88
N PRO A 851 0.32 -62.08 -49.08
CA PRO A 851 1.45 -62.88 -49.55
C PRO A 851 2.77 -62.35 -48.95
N HIS A 852 3.91 -62.92 -49.36
CA HIS A 852 5.21 -62.54 -48.80
C HIS A 852 5.78 -61.22 -49.33
N THR A 853 5.28 -60.69 -50.46
CA THR A 853 5.71 -59.40 -51.00
C THR A 853 4.56 -58.48 -51.38
N ILE A 854 4.76 -57.16 -51.26
CA ILE A 854 3.74 -56.15 -51.62
C ILE A 854 3.42 -56.15 -53.12
N ASN A 855 4.38 -56.55 -53.96
CA ASN A 855 4.20 -56.69 -55.40
C ASN A 855 3.28 -57.88 -55.76
N GLU A 856 3.37 -59.00 -55.04
CA GLU A 856 2.43 -60.12 -55.20
C GLU A 856 1.02 -59.75 -54.74
N LEU A 857 0.91 -58.92 -53.69
CA LEU A 857 -0.39 -58.43 -53.20
C LEU A 857 -1.04 -57.50 -54.23
N ILE A 858 -0.28 -56.53 -54.78
CA ILE A 858 -0.71 -55.65 -55.88
C ILE A 858 -1.17 -56.49 -57.08
N ARG A 859 -0.38 -57.49 -57.49
CA ARG A 859 -0.69 -58.34 -58.65
C ARG A 859 -1.94 -59.19 -58.45
N SER A 860 -2.08 -59.79 -57.27
CA SER A 860 -3.24 -60.62 -56.89
C SER A 860 -4.53 -59.80 -56.78
N ALA A 861 -4.42 -58.55 -56.31
CA ALA A 861 -5.53 -57.59 -56.31
C ALA A 861 -5.88 -57.14 -57.73
N GLN A 862 -4.89 -56.76 -58.54
CA GLN A 862 -5.07 -56.34 -59.93
C GLN A 862 -5.79 -57.41 -60.77
N GLU A 863 -5.36 -58.68 -60.65
CA GLU A 863 -5.92 -59.81 -61.39
C GLU A 863 -7.36 -60.11 -61.00
N LYS A 864 -7.67 -60.14 -59.69
CA LYS A 864 -9.05 -60.41 -59.21
C LYS A 864 -10.01 -59.23 -59.35
N LEU A 865 -9.51 -57.99 -59.39
CA LEU A 865 -10.32 -56.78 -59.60
C LEU A 865 -10.43 -56.40 -61.09
N GLY A 866 -9.74 -57.11 -62.00
CA GLY A 866 -9.84 -56.92 -63.45
C GLY A 866 -9.25 -55.60 -63.98
N LEU A 867 -8.21 -55.06 -63.33
CA LEU A 867 -7.71 -53.71 -63.60
C LEU A 867 -6.54 -53.70 -64.59
N SER A 868 -6.71 -53.08 -65.76
CA SER A 868 -5.71 -53.00 -66.84
C SER A 868 -4.75 -51.80 -66.76
N GLY A 869 -4.29 -51.44 -65.54
CA GLY A 869 -3.33 -50.36 -65.32
C GLY A 869 -1.87 -50.82 -65.32
N SER A 870 -0.95 -50.01 -65.88
CA SER A 870 0.50 -50.30 -65.94
C SER A 870 1.31 -49.78 -64.74
N ARG A 871 0.72 -48.94 -63.89
CA ARG A 871 1.20 -48.60 -62.53
C ARG A 871 0.01 -48.53 -61.57
N LEU A 872 0.09 -49.30 -60.50
CA LEU A 872 -0.88 -49.35 -59.41
C LEU A 872 -0.13 -49.29 -58.07
N ARG A 873 -0.72 -48.66 -57.06
CA ARG A 873 -0.14 -48.54 -55.70
C ARG A 873 -1.20 -48.91 -54.66
N LEU A 874 -0.76 -49.47 -53.52
CA LEU A 874 -1.62 -49.71 -52.36
C LEU A 874 -1.51 -48.54 -51.38
N LEU A 875 -2.65 -47.96 -51.03
CA LEU A 875 -2.80 -46.95 -49.99
C LEU A 875 -3.55 -47.54 -48.78
N CYS A 876 -3.19 -47.07 -47.58
CA CYS A 876 -3.98 -47.24 -46.37
C CYS A 876 -5.23 -46.33 -46.39
N GLU A 877 -6.14 -46.52 -45.42
CA GLU A 877 -7.36 -45.71 -45.28
C GLU A 877 -7.05 -44.20 -45.09
N ASP A 878 -5.91 -43.87 -44.46
CA ASP A 878 -5.37 -42.50 -44.30
C ASP A 878 -4.67 -41.94 -45.55
N GLY A 879 -4.69 -42.64 -46.69
CA GLY A 879 -4.06 -42.22 -47.95
C GLY A 879 -2.53 -42.41 -48.03
N ALA A 880 -1.88 -42.84 -46.96
CA ALA A 880 -0.45 -43.17 -46.96
C ALA A 880 -0.15 -44.41 -47.83
N ALA A 881 0.93 -44.36 -48.63
CA ALA A 881 1.34 -45.48 -49.48
C ALA A 881 2.14 -46.53 -48.71
N GLY A 882 1.73 -47.80 -48.78
CA GLY A 882 2.47 -48.90 -48.16
C GLY A 882 3.76 -49.21 -48.91
N GLN A 883 4.90 -49.25 -48.21
CA GLN A 883 6.19 -49.62 -48.79
C GLN A 883 6.53 -51.12 -48.63
N GLU A 884 6.09 -51.77 -47.55
CA GLU A 884 6.52 -53.14 -47.21
C GLU A 884 5.38 -54.07 -46.76
N VAL A 885 5.62 -55.38 -46.94
CA VAL A 885 4.77 -56.52 -46.55
C VAL A 885 4.18 -56.44 -45.14
N GLU A 886 5.08 -56.27 -44.17
CA GLU A 886 4.81 -56.63 -42.77
C GLU A 886 3.88 -55.67 -42.04
N MET A 887 3.81 -54.43 -42.55
CA MET A 887 2.99 -53.32 -42.02
C MET A 887 1.48 -53.54 -42.13
N VAL A 888 1.01 -54.41 -43.03
CA VAL A 888 -0.43 -54.52 -43.36
C VAL A 888 -1.21 -55.32 -42.31
N SER A 889 -2.04 -54.64 -41.51
CA SER A 889 -2.97 -55.17 -40.50
C SER A 889 -3.69 -56.47 -40.93
N ASP A 890 -3.87 -57.44 -40.02
CA ASP A 890 -4.92 -58.46 -40.23
C ASP A 890 -6.30 -57.77 -40.19
N GLY A 891 -7.16 -58.06 -41.15
CA GLY A 891 -8.43 -57.38 -41.38
C GLY A 891 -8.34 -55.98 -42.00
N GLN A 892 -7.14 -55.45 -42.32
CA GLN A 892 -7.00 -54.07 -42.80
C GLN A 892 -7.65 -53.85 -44.19
N LYS A 893 -8.26 -52.68 -44.37
CA LYS A 893 -8.68 -52.17 -45.67
C LYS A 893 -7.51 -51.50 -46.38
N LEU A 894 -7.27 -51.89 -47.62
CA LEU A 894 -6.31 -51.24 -48.51
C LEU A 894 -7.01 -50.80 -49.80
N TYR A 895 -6.44 -49.79 -50.44
CA TYR A 895 -7.02 -49.12 -51.59
C TYR A 895 -6.03 -49.16 -52.75
N LEU A 896 -6.41 -49.82 -53.85
CA LEU A 896 -5.55 -49.99 -55.02
C LEU A 896 -5.87 -48.90 -56.04
N VAL A 897 -4.90 -48.01 -56.31
CA VAL A 897 -5.11 -46.75 -57.05
C VAL A 897 -4.10 -46.65 -58.20
N GLY A 898 -4.54 -46.13 -59.36
CA GLY A 898 -3.68 -45.87 -60.52
C GLY A 898 -3.19 -44.42 -60.63
N ASP A 899 -2.12 -44.21 -61.41
CA ASP A 899 -1.55 -42.87 -61.71
C ASP A 899 -2.49 -41.96 -62.55
N GLU A 900 -3.70 -42.41 -62.89
CA GLU A 900 -4.77 -41.59 -63.51
C GLU A 900 -5.78 -41.08 -62.48
N ASP A 901 -6.21 -41.90 -61.51
CA ASP A 901 -7.13 -41.50 -60.45
C ASP A 901 -6.56 -40.35 -59.58
N MET A 902 -5.24 -40.35 -59.37
CA MET A 902 -4.52 -39.31 -58.62
C MET A 902 -4.71 -37.90 -59.23
N ARG A 903 -4.80 -37.79 -60.56
CA ARG A 903 -4.82 -36.49 -61.26
C ARG A 903 -6.17 -35.78 -61.20
N GLY A 904 -7.25 -36.47 -60.82
CA GLY A 904 -8.53 -35.81 -60.53
C GLY A 904 -8.53 -35.08 -59.19
N LEU A 905 -7.87 -35.66 -58.17
CA LEU A 905 -7.94 -35.17 -56.79
C LEU A 905 -7.04 -33.95 -56.51
N GLU A 906 -6.03 -33.70 -57.33
CA GLU A 906 -5.18 -32.50 -57.23
C GLU A 906 -5.93 -31.20 -57.59
N GLN A 907 -7.02 -31.26 -58.37
CA GLN A 907 -7.85 -30.08 -58.66
C GLN A 907 -8.82 -29.76 -57.50
N ASP A 908 -9.41 -30.75 -56.84
CA ASP A 908 -10.34 -30.50 -55.72
C ASP A 908 -9.62 -30.09 -54.42
N HIS A 909 -8.39 -30.57 -54.19
CA HIS A 909 -7.59 -30.14 -53.04
C HIS A 909 -7.20 -28.66 -53.07
N ALA A 910 -7.15 -28.04 -54.25
CA ALA A 910 -6.95 -26.60 -54.40
C ALA A 910 -8.19 -25.79 -53.94
N ILE A 911 -9.38 -26.39 -53.96
CA ILE A 911 -10.66 -25.72 -53.64
C ILE A 911 -10.98 -25.81 -52.14
N ALA A 912 -10.54 -26.88 -51.46
CA ALA A 912 -10.77 -27.08 -50.03
C ALA A 912 -9.97 -26.15 -49.10
N MET A 913 -8.80 -25.65 -49.53
CA MET A 913 -7.90 -24.84 -48.68
C MET A 913 -8.33 -23.38 -48.51
N ASP A 914 -9.10 -22.80 -49.43
CA ASP A 914 -9.51 -21.39 -49.35
C ASP A 914 -10.77 -21.17 -48.46
N ALA A 915 -11.48 -22.26 -48.15
CA ALA A 915 -12.74 -22.27 -47.40
C ALA A 915 -12.63 -21.92 -45.89
N LYS A 916 -11.47 -21.45 -45.41
CA LYS A 916 -11.28 -20.97 -44.02
C LYS A 916 -10.84 -19.50 -43.89
N ARG A 917 -10.89 -18.71 -44.98
CA ARG A 917 -10.77 -17.23 -44.94
C ARG A 917 -12.06 -16.49 -45.32
N GLY A 918 -13.17 -17.01 -44.81
CA GLY A 918 -14.37 -16.24 -44.49
C GLY A 918 -15.35 -15.97 -45.64
N THR A 919 -16.63 -15.99 -45.30
CA THR A 919 -17.60 -14.99 -45.79
C THR A 919 -18.64 -14.77 -44.71
N GLY A 920 -18.92 -13.50 -44.39
CA GLY A 920 -19.86 -13.04 -43.36
C GLY A 920 -20.47 -11.69 -43.76
N ARG A 921 -20.89 -11.60 -45.01
CA ARG A 921 -21.55 -10.46 -45.68
C ARG A 921 -22.96 -10.93 -46.09
N PRO A 922 -23.91 -10.05 -46.48
CA PRO A 922 -23.81 -8.59 -46.61
C PRO A 922 -25.01 -7.78 -46.03
N CYS A 923 -24.90 -6.44 -46.06
CA CYS A 923 -25.95 -5.48 -46.47
C CYS A 923 -27.26 -5.33 -45.64
N SER A 924 -27.94 -4.17 -45.66
CA SER A 924 -27.64 -2.91 -46.39
C SER A 924 -28.41 -1.68 -45.88
N LYS A 925 -27.79 -0.51 -46.09
CA LYS A 925 -28.41 0.80 -46.39
C LYS A 925 -29.17 1.48 -45.23
N GLU A 926 -29.35 2.81 -45.21
CA GLU A 926 -29.13 3.83 -46.26
C GLU A 926 -28.51 5.13 -45.65
N GLU A 927 -27.74 5.87 -46.47
CA GLU A 927 -27.49 7.35 -46.48
C GLU A 927 -27.21 8.15 -45.16
N ALA A 928 -26.07 8.86 -45.03
CA ALA A 928 -25.70 10.18 -45.60
C ALA A 928 -26.37 11.38 -44.89
N ALA A 929 -25.74 12.56 -44.68
CA ALA A 929 -24.44 13.08 -45.14
C ALA A 929 -23.75 13.96 -44.06
N GLU A 930 -22.66 14.64 -44.41
CA GLU A 930 -22.01 15.69 -43.59
C GLU A 930 -22.88 16.95 -43.42
N VAL A 931 -22.61 17.74 -42.37
CA VAL A 931 -22.29 19.19 -42.45
C VAL A 931 -22.05 19.77 -41.04
N ASP A 932 -21.03 20.62 -40.90
CA ASP A 932 -20.75 21.39 -39.68
C ASP A 932 -21.85 22.38 -39.31
N MET A 933 -22.12 22.55 -38.00
CA MET A 933 -22.87 23.72 -37.50
C MET A 933 -22.43 24.22 -36.11
N VAL A 934 -21.13 24.36 -35.91
CA VAL A 934 -20.58 25.07 -34.73
C VAL A 934 -20.80 26.59 -34.89
N GLY A 935 -21.99 27.10 -34.53
CA GLY A 935 -22.31 28.48 -34.93
C GLY A 935 -23.48 29.26 -34.30
N TYR A 936 -24.15 28.83 -33.21
CA TYR A 936 -25.33 29.59 -32.71
C TYR A 936 -25.48 29.83 -31.18
N VAL A 937 -24.53 29.43 -30.33
CA VAL A 937 -24.65 29.58 -28.87
C VAL A 937 -23.90 30.79 -28.29
N VAL A 938 -22.91 31.33 -29.00
CA VAL A 938 -22.00 32.38 -28.45
C VAL A 938 -22.55 33.81 -28.64
N LEU A 939 -23.44 34.05 -29.60
CA LEU A 939 -23.83 35.41 -30.01
C LEU A 939 -24.90 36.07 -29.12
N LEU A 940 -25.59 35.32 -28.25
CA LEU A 940 -26.63 35.86 -27.36
C LEU A 940 -26.13 36.36 -25.99
N ILE A 941 -24.87 36.10 -25.63
CA ILE A 941 -24.28 36.56 -24.35
C ILE A 941 -23.65 37.96 -24.49
N VAL A 942 -23.28 38.37 -25.71
CA VAL A 942 -22.49 39.59 -25.96
C VAL A 942 -23.33 40.88 -25.95
N LEU A 943 -24.65 40.80 -26.15
CA LEU A 943 -25.55 41.97 -26.17
C LEU A 943 -26.31 42.23 -24.85
N GLY A 944 -26.05 41.44 -23.79
CA GLY A 944 -26.73 41.57 -22.50
C GLY A 944 -26.01 42.43 -21.43
N ILE A 945 -24.80 42.93 -21.72
CA ILE A 945 -23.89 43.49 -20.69
C ILE A 945 -23.90 45.04 -20.67
N GLY A 946 -24.79 45.68 -21.45
CA GLY A 946 -24.91 47.14 -21.52
C GLY A 946 -25.52 47.84 -20.29
N THR A 947 -26.17 47.10 -19.37
CA THR A 947 -27.07 47.69 -18.36
C THR A 947 -26.79 47.24 -16.91
N LEU A 948 -25.75 46.44 -16.66
CA LEU A 948 -25.52 45.78 -15.36
C LEU A 948 -24.36 46.35 -14.52
N VAL A 949 -23.71 47.43 -14.95
CA VAL A 949 -22.55 48.02 -14.25
C VAL A 949 -22.93 49.01 -13.13
N PHE A 950 -24.22 49.40 -13.02
CA PHE A 950 -24.72 50.31 -11.97
C PHE A 950 -25.71 49.66 -10.99
N GLY A 951 -25.91 48.34 -11.04
CA GLY A 951 -26.99 47.64 -10.32
C GLY A 951 -26.56 46.39 -9.56
N SER A 952 -25.63 46.51 -8.60
CA SER A 952 -25.22 45.36 -7.74
C SER A 952 -24.84 45.75 -6.31
N TYR A 953 -25.53 46.74 -5.73
CA TYR A 953 -25.62 46.93 -4.27
C TYR A 953 -26.99 46.47 -3.74
N ASN A 954 -27.34 45.22 -4.03
CA ASN A 954 -28.40 44.46 -3.34
C ASN A 954 -28.27 42.95 -3.66
N VAL A 955 -28.82 42.10 -2.80
CA VAL A 955 -28.67 40.62 -2.79
C VAL A 955 -27.27 40.12 -2.34
N ALA A 956 -26.85 40.60 -1.17
CA ALA A 956 -25.97 39.86 -0.26
C ALA A 956 -26.57 39.79 1.16
N MET A 957 -27.91 39.87 1.25
CA MET A 957 -28.68 40.06 2.49
C MET A 957 -29.97 39.22 2.47
N THR A 958 -29.85 37.92 2.18
CA THR A 958 -31.02 37.01 2.15
C THR A 958 -30.70 35.55 2.56
N CYS A 959 -29.53 35.30 3.15
CA CYS A 959 -29.16 34.01 3.75
C CYS A 959 -28.46 34.19 5.11
N PHE A 960 -29.09 34.93 6.04
CA PHE A 960 -28.91 34.74 7.49
C PHE A 960 -30.03 35.43 8.29
N ILE A 961 -31.21 34.81 8.28
CA ILE A 961 -32.23 34.83 9.33
C ILE A 961 -32.57 33.36 9.61
#